data_AF-A0A167CY54-F1
#
_entry.id   AF-A0A167CY54-F1
#
_cell.length_a   1.000
_cell.length_b   1.000
_cell.length_c   1.000
_cell.angle_alpha   90.00
_cell.angle_beta   90.00
_cell.angle_gamma   90.00
#
_symmetry.space_group_name_H-M   'P 1'
#
loop_
_entity.id
_entity.type
_entity.pdbx_description
1 polymer ?
#
loop_
_entity_poly.entity_id
_entity_poly.type
_entity_poly.pdbx_seq_one_letter_code
_entity_poly.pdbx_strand_id
1 'polypeptide(L)'
;MLGAAVLAHPLSAYGLTAMSDDSMSEVSGRDGITVVVQTPDAGWEATSAGWTTDVDGFDADKSGGISTAEEAYKATLQLDTVKARKVDLTGATLGGGPAILTTKLDFGSTGADPLMQFYMGVNRIRLEAAALRVPTSQSSTAQSRSFGSWALDTSMRMTFRNRGLFDADYDKGYLKGEVGGLNPHTNQVEYANLFYKQVITTNSDPSTYEPEMVMHDFHAMWEMTEGTLGIDEDGFIWRTGYGGDWANAPVDNPATPGENEAVTRLTQADVIKLALDFEYLYKDPGIHGESQDFVITDKSRGVMHFGWLGSAKDVELYWRPGGTWYGTETLASEYGSHVIYDMANKSGGLHFGGGWEFVDRAEAAQIGDPNLEFRWRLGETSDVCPGGTCASGQDKSRINFELGNWTLWGKRTYGDETIADDGFDYPYANNLHIKPASFHFPLIALDAINGDQGAGGFCWGFAYNGPAATCAGNSSQFINLTPGHIGSAYSNGSYTAAMEHSGANSTGGLAIYMRDAQLQAFSRNVRFLERDGNGDLIPAKERNLDWGLIYALANVDASIYLYPGGNSYDQDSGIVADLMLMSQTFDEDDPLRQGSNWDHGTHLMIADTNINGLDAGSGGYGETPRNAMGIGFLDTSFLLAANDTRIMLKEQSGTNDMDYYSGGLDLASPSTRFNYKATFGGGILPDDNGSYGIGPRIVQGALLDFNMEGALNVRFSPSNPNDTWAAAEAGQYTGPLNSAKNYLGYSAAARFGSLNNVLGNEGTEGGIGNPNGYGAYLSLGEPGRPDVVWRFANVEGDIAFDNGIIDIRADDEDGDGKPKLIIANNMLIGRAAAGRVTEGFSGLDVSRYNNGGPVSMGQDFKANLMLGENTLGTAVIPSATVYSSITLTTPTPGSGL
;
A
#
# COMPACT_ATOMS: atom_id res chain seq x y z
N MET A 1 -49.09 93.03 6.07
CA MET A 1 -47.98 93.69 5.37
C MET A 1 -47.15 92.58 4.74
N LEU A 2 -47.08 92.58 3.39
CA LEU A 2 -46.22 91.82 2.46
C LEU A 2 -46.10 90.29 2.67
N GLY A 3 -46.25 89.40 1.68
CA GLY A 3 -46.28 89.51 0.23
C GLY A 3 -45.79 88.15 -0.33
N ALA A 4 -46.48 87.62 -1.34
CA ALA A 4 -46.29 86.28 -1.92
C ALA A 4 -45.01 86.12 -2.78
N ALA A 5 -44.51 84.88 -2.89
CA ALA A 5 -44.03 84.29 -4.15
C ALA A 5 -43.86 82.75 -4.01
N VAL A 6 -44.44 82.04 -4.97
CA VAL A 6 -44.42 80.59 -5.23
C VAL A 6 -43.58 80.36 -6.50
N LEU A 7 -43.11 79.11 -6.72
CA LEU A 7 -42.45 78.50 -7.91
C LEU A 7 -40.91 78.50 -7.83
N ALA A 8 -40.19 77.40 -8.04
CA ALA A 8 -40.47 76.00 -8.43
C ALA A 8 -39.21 75.20 -8.05
N HIS A 9 -39.29 73.88 -7.82
CA HIS A 9 -38.31 72.84 -8.23
C HIS A 9 -38.95 71.46 -7.93
N PRO A 10 -38.76 70.45 -8.81
CA PRO A 10 -39.59 69.25 -8.88
C PRO A 10 -39.31 68.25 -7.75
N LEU A 11 -40.39 67.70 -7.20
CA LEU A 11 -40.39 66.42 -6.48
C LEU A 11 -40.08 65.31 -7.49
N SER A 12 -38.83 64.90 -7.58
CA SER A 12 -38.45 63.65 -8.22
C SER A 12 -38.71 62.53 -7.24
N ALA A 13 -39.71 61.71 -7.54
CA ALA A 13 -39.91 60.42 -6.90
C ALA A 13 -38.64 59.58 -7.06
N TYR A 14 -37.99 59.20 -5.95
CA TYR A 14 -37.15 58.02 -5.93
C TYR A 14 -38.09 56.82 -6.01
N GLY A 15 -38.51 56.50 -7.23
CA GLY A 15 -38.96 55.17 -7.56
C GLY A 15 -37.82 54.20 -7.26
N LEU A 16 -38.17 53.02 -6.76
CA LEU A 16 -37.30 51.86 -6.57
C LEU A 16 -36.31 51.74 -7.74
N THR A 17 -35.09 52.24 -7.54
CA THR A 17 -33.96 51.91 -8.42
C THR A 17 -33.59 50.48 -8.15
N ALA A 18 -33.51 49.66 -9.20
CA ALA A 18 -32.84 48.37 -9.10
C ALA A 18 -31.42 48.61 -8.56
N MET A 19 -31.03 47.87 -7.53
CA MET A 19 -29.65 47.86 -7.04
C MET A 19 -28.72 47.57 -8.22
N SER A 20 -27.63 48.31 -8.34
CA SER A 20 -26.56 47.97 -9.27
C SER A 20 -25.88 46.69 -8.83
N ASP A 21 -25.30 45.93 -9.76
CA ASP A 21 -24.61 44.66 -9.44
C ASP A 21 -23.52 44.84 -8.38
N ASP A 22 -22.81 45.98 -8.37
CA ASP A 22 -21.86 46.35 -7.30
C ASP A 22 -22.54 46.41 -5.91
N SER A 23 -23.77 46.91 -5.83
CA SER A 23 -24.54 47.00 -4.57
C SER A 23 -25.24 45.69 -4.22
N MET A 24 -25.46 44.79 -5.19
CA MET A 24 -25.88 43.41 -4.91
C MET A 24 -24.72 42.54 -4.40
N SER A 25 -23.48 42.84 -4.80
CA SER A 25 -22.27 42.17 -4.27
C SER A 25 -22.03 42.46 -2.78
N GLU A 26 -22.53 43.60 -2.27
CA GLU A 26 -22.51 43.96 -0.85
C GLU A 26 -23.65 43.30 -0.03
N VAL A 27 -24.67 42.72 -0.69
CA VAL A 27 -25.71 41.94 -0.03
C VAL A 27 -25.20 40.52 0.22
N SER A 28 -24.45 40.35 1.31
CA SER A 28 -24.13 39.01 1.84
C SER A 28 -25.38 38.40 2.51
N GLY A 29 -26.26 37.83 1.70
CA GLY A 29 -27.32 36.97 2.22
C GLY A 29 -26.69 35.72 2.83
N ARG A 30 -26.51 35.69 4.16
CA ARG A 30 -26.23 34.45 4.92
C ARG A 30 -27.48 33.56 4.99
N ASP A 31 -28.07 33.23 3.85
CA ASP A 31 -29.22 32.32 3.78
C ASP A 31 -28.73 30.91 3.46
N GLY A 32 -27.96 30.37 4.40
CA GLY A 32 -27.50 28.98 4.31
C GLY A 32 -28.59 28.02 4.73
N ILE A 33 -28.79 26.94 3.97
CA ILE A 33 -29.69 25.84 4.34
C ILE A 33 -28.93 24.88 5.25
N THR A 34 -29.48 24.56 6.42
CA THR A 34 -28.98 23.47 7.27
C THR A 34 -30.01 22.33 7.29
N VAL A 35 -29.58 21.14 6.91
CA VAL A 35 -30.38 19.91 7.00
C VAL A 35 -29.75 19.02 8.07
N VAL A 36 -30.57 18.58 9.03
CA VAL A 36 -30.15 17.61 10.04
C VAL A 36 -30.99 16.36 9.85
N VAL A 37 -30.32 15.26 9.51
CA VAL A 37 -30.92 13.93 9.41
C VAL A 37 -30.55 13.17 10.68
N GLN A 38 -31.57 12.71 11.41
CA GLN A 38 -31.41 11.92 12.62
C GLN A 38 -32.07 10.56 12.41
N THR A 39 -31.35 9.51 12.77
CA THR A 39 -31.89 8.15 12.80
C THR A 39 -32.77 7.94 14.03
N PRO A 40 -33.59 6.87 14.09
CA PRO A 40 -34.16 6.42 15.35
C PRO A 40 -33.07 6.05 16.37
N ASP A 41 -33.42 5.98 17.64
CA ASP A 41 -32.50 5.56 18.73
C ASP A 41 -31.88 4.17 18.52
N ALA A 42 -32.54 3.32 17.73
CA ALA A 42 -32.07 2.00 17.34
C ALA A 42 -31.10 2.01 16.13
N GLY A 43 -30.88 3.17 15.49
CA GLY A 43 -30.14 3.29 14.25
C GLY A 43 -30.99 3.06 12.99
N TRP A 44 -30.32 2.93 11.83
CA TRP A 44 -30.93 2.44 10.59
C TRP A 44 -30.29 1.13 10.16
N GLU A 45 -31.06 0.32 9.45
CA GLU A 45 -30.63 -0.93 8.87
C GLU A 45 -31.21 -1.05 7.46
N ALA A 46 -30.38 -1.43 6.50
CA ALA A 46 -30.79 -1.85 5.17
C ALA A 46 -30.37 -3.29 4.93
N THR A 47 -31.24 -4.09 4.32
CA THR A 47 -30.97 -5.51 4.05
C THR A 47 -29.76 -5.70 3.14
N SER A 48 -29.58 -4.84 2.14
CA SER A 48 -28.40 -4.83 1.28
C SER A 48 -28.22 -3.48 0.60
N ALA A 49 -26.99 -3.21 0.17
CA ALA A 49 -26.62 -2.15 -0.76
C ALA A 49 -25.69 -2.76 -1.82
N GLY A 50 -25.88 -2.43 -3.09
CA GLY A 50 -25.11 -3.02 -4.18
C GLY A 50 -24.70 -2.00 -5.22
N TRP A 51 -23.53 -2.21 -5.82
CA TRP A 51 -23.03 -1.45 -6.97
C TRP A 51 -22.67 -2.42 -8.09
N THR A 52 -23.33 -2.29 -9.24
CA THR A 52 -23.02 -3.05 -10.45
C THR A 52 -22.14 -2.20 -11.36
N THR A 53 -20.94 -2.68 -11.69
CA THR A 53 -19.93 -1.93 -12.47
C THR A 53 -20.00 -2.20 -13.97
N ASP A 54 -20.71 -3.24 -14.41
CA ASP A 54 -20.67 -3.70 -15.81
C ASP A 54 -22.09 -3.86 -16.40
N VAL A 55 -22.76 -2.73 -16.70
CA VAL A 55 -24.12 -2.75 -17.27
C VAL A 55 -24.19 -2.22 -18.70
N ASP A 56 -23.23 -1.42 -19.16
CA ASP A 56 -23.33 -0.75 -20.47
C ASP A 56 -21.97 -0.78 -21.20
N GLY A 57 -21.90 -1.46 -22.35
CA GLY A 57 -20.70 -1.48 -23.20
C GLY A 57 -20.34 -2.82 -23.84
N PHE A 58 -21.12 -3.88 -23.60
CA PHE A 58 -20.87 -5.20 -24.16
C PHE A 58 -20.87 -5.18 -25.70
N ASP A 59 -19.68 -5.30 -26.28
CA ASP A 59 -19.48 -5.66 -27.69
C ASP A 59 -19.19 -7.15 -27.76
N ALA A 60 -20.21 -7.93 -28.11
CA ALA A 60 -20.14 -9.38 -28.22
C ALA A 60 -18.99 -9.86 -29.12
N ASP A 61 -18.61 -9.07 -30.11
CA ASP A 61 -17.58 -9.41 -31.10
C ASP A 61 -16.14 -9.28 -30.57
N LYS A 62 -15.94 -8.61 -29.42
CA LYS A 62 -14.60 -8.36 -28.84
C LYS A 62 -14.23 -9.27 -27.66
N SER A 63 -15.14 -10.15 -27.24
CA SER A 63 -15.03 -10.96 -26.00
C SER A 63 -14.35 -12.33 -26.15
N GLY A 64 -13.64 -12.59 -27.26
CA GLY A 64 -12.85 -13.81 -27.43
C GLY A 64 -13.64 -15.13 -27.43
N GLY A 65 -14.98 -15.09 -27.57
CA GLY A 65 -15.83 -16.28 -27.70
C GLY A 65 -16.54 -16.74 -26.42
N ILE A 66 -16.62 -15.91 -25.40
CA ILE A 66 -17.43 -16.17 -24.19
C ILE A 66 -18.90 -15.77 -24.46
N SER A 67 -19.86 -16.51 -23.89
CA SER A 67 -21.27 -16.62 -24.34
C SER A 67 -22.06 -15.31 -24.53
N THR A 68 -23.00 -15.29 -25.47
CA THR A 68 -23.85 -14.15 -25.88
C THR A 68 -24.94 -13.69 -24.88
N ALA A 69 -24.83 -14.01 -23.59
CA ALA A 69 -25.84 -13.66 -22.60
C ALA A 69 -25.42 -12.43 -21.79
N GLU A 70 -26.10 -11.30 -21.99
CA GLU A 70 -25.92 -10.00 -21.34
C GLU A 70 -25.92 -10.06 -19.78
N GLU A 71 -26.49 -11.11 -19.19
CA GLU A 71 -26.50 -11.35 -17.73
C GLU A 71 -25.24 -12.09 -17.21
N ALA A 72 -24.42 -12.69 -18.08
CA ALA A 72 -23.22 -13.43 -17.69
C ALA A 72 -22.02 -12.53 -17.33
N TYR A 73 -22.11 -11.23 -17.61
CA TYR A 73 -21.02 -10.25 -17.42
C TYR A 73 -21.24 -9.26 -16.28
N LYS A 74 -22.43 -9.23 -15.67
CA LYS A 74 -22.73 -8.28 -14.59
C LYS A 74 -22.02 -8.66 -13.30
N ALA A 75 -20.86 -8.07 -13.05
CA ALA A 75 -20.22 -8.11 -11.74
C ALA A 75 -20.84 -7.05 -10.81
N THR A 76 -21.19 -7.46 -9.59
CA THR A 76 -21.78 -6.58 -8.57
C THR A 76 -20.99 -6.69 -7.29
N LEU A 77 -20.63 -5.57 -6.68
CA LEU A 77 -20.17 -5.51 -5.30
C LEU A 77 -21.39 -5.31 -4.40
N GLN A 78 -21.60 -6.19 -3.43
CA GLN A 78 -22.76 -6.18 -2.54
C GLN A 78 -22.34 -6.14 -1.07
N LEU A 79 -22.94 -5.22 -0.32
CA LEU A 79 -22.93 -5.19 1.14
C LEU A 79 -24.23 -5.78 1.65
N ASP A 80 -24.15 -6.74 2.56
CA ASP A 80 -25.32 -7.31 3.25
C ASP A 80 -25.46 -6.72 4.64
N THR A 81 -26.72 -6.46 5.01
CA THR A 81 -27.11 -5.95 6.33
C THR A 81 -26.25 -4.75 6.72
N VAL A 82 -26.50 -3.61 6.06
CA VAL A 82 -25.81 -2.37 6.35
C VAL A 82 -26.51 -1.69 7.51
N LYS A 83 -25.78 -1.43 8.59
CA LYS A 83 -26.30 -0.77 9.80
C LYS A 83 -25.55 0.52 10.06
N ALA A 84 -26.26 1.54 10.52
CA ALA A 84 -25.63 2.62 11.26
C ALA A 84 -26.27 2.87 12.61
N ARG A 85 -25.45 2.94 13.64
CA ARG A 85 -25.89 3.13 15.04
C ARG A 85 -24.87 3.97 15.80
N LYS A 86 -25.32 4.63 16.88
CA LYS A 86 -24.43 5.37 17.76
C LYS A 86 -23.58 4.41 18.61
N VAL A 87 -22.31 4.75 18.79
CA VAL A 87 -21.36 4.02 19.64
C VAL A 87 -20.54 5.00 20.49
N ASP A 88 -19.95 4.51 21.57
CA ASP A 88 -18.97 5.28 22.34
C ASP A 88 -17.54 5.14 21.77
N LEU A 89 -16.56 5.66 22.51
CA LEU A 89 -15.14 5.59 22.13
C LEU A 89 -14.56 4.17 22.14
N THR A 90 -15.15 3.24 22.90
CA THR A 90 -14.76 1.81 22.91
C THR A 90 -15.38 1.02 21.77
N GLY A 91 -16.44 1.57 21.15
CA GLY A 91 -17.29 0.87 20.18
C GLY A 91 -18.50 0.18 20.82
N ALA A 92 -18.69 0.27 22.14
CA ALA A 92 -19.88 -0.27 22.76
C ALA A 92 -21.13 0.50 22.29
N THR A 93 -22.18 -0.24 21.94
CA THR A 93 -23.46 0.36 21.56
C THR A 93 -24.09 1.00 22.79
N LEU A 94 -24.12 2.33 22.83
CA LEU A 94 -24.80 3.07 23.88
C LEU A 94 -26.30 2.91 23.68
N GLY A 95 -27.02 2.46 24.71
CA GLY A 95 -28.47 2.37 24.68
C GLY A 95 -29.12 3.72 24.33
N GLY A 96 -29.59 3.84 23.08
CA GLY A 96 -30.59 4.81 22.63
C GLY A 96 -30.12 6.23 22.36
N GLY A 97 -29.37 6.45 21.28
CA GLY A 97 -29.21 7.80 20.74
C GLY A 97 -29.01 7.78 19.22
N PRO A 98 -29.49 8.80 18.49
CA PRO A 98 -29.48 8.78 17.04
C PRO A 98 -28.07 9.01 16.47
N ALA A 99 -27.75 8.31 15.37
CA ALA A 99 -26.79 8.80 14.39
C ALA A 99 -27.32 10.10 13.77
N ILE A 100 -26.47 11.13 13.71
CA ILE A 100 -26.80 12.50 13.28
C ILE A 100 -25.87 12.89 12.14
N LEU A 101 -26.46 13.12 10.97
CA LEU A 101 -25.81 13.74 9.81
C LEU A 101 -26.30 15.19 9.71
N THR A 102 -25.36 16.13 9.76
CA THR A 102 -25.61 17.55 9.54
C THR A 102 -25.02 17.97 8.21
N THR A 103 -25.82 18.49 7.29
CA THR A 103 -25.32 19.15 6.09
C THR A 103 -25.67 20.63 6.12
N LYS A 104 -24.74 21.48 5.65
CA LYS A 104 -24.98 22.92 5.46
C LYS A 104 -24.59 23.31 4.06
N LEU A 105 -25.42 24.11 3.42
CA LEU A 105 -25.19 24.65 2.09
C LEU A 105 -25.32 26.16 2.16
N ASP A 106 -24.30 26.89 1.72
CA ASP A 106 -24.27 28.35 1.72
C ASP A 106 -23.78 28.85 0.35
N PHE A 107 -24.33 29.96 -0.12
CA PHE A 107 -23.97 30.55 -1.40
C PHE A 107 -23.51 31.99 -1.18
N GLY A 108 -22.41 32.37 -1.79
CA GLY A 108 -21.82 33.69 -1.64
C GLY A 108 -21.07 34.13 -2.88
N SER A 109 -20.27 35.20 -2.75
CA SER A 109 -19.39 35.67 -3.82
C SER A 109 -18.13 36.30 -3.24
N THR A 110 -17.03 36.23 -3.98
CA THR A 110 -15.80 37.01 -3.71
C THR A 110 -15.84 38.41 -4.30
N GLY A 111 -16.95 38.81 -4.92
CA GLY A 111 -17.08 40.01 -5.74
C GLY A 111 -16.77 39.76 -7.22
N ALA A 112 -15.86 38.83 -7.53
CA ALA A 112 -15.55 38.40 -8.90
C ALA A 112 -16.18 37.05 -9.26
N ASP A 113 -16.20 36.10 -8.33
CA ASP A 113 -16.70 34.74 -8.55
C ASP A 113 -17.88 34.44 -7.61
N PRO A 114 -18.96 33.80 -8.11
CA PRO A 114 -19.97 33.20 -7.24
C PRO A 114 -19.44 31.91 -6.63
N LEU A 115 -19.66 31.69 -5.34
CA LEU A 115 -19.17 30.53 -4.61
C LEU A 115 -20.31 29.77 -3.92
N MET A 116 -20.14 28.46 -3.82
CA MET A 116 -20.94 27.57 -3.00
C MET A 116 -20.04 26.96 -1.93
N GLN A 117 -20.49 26.95 -0.68
CA GLN A 117 -19.87 26.21 0.40
C GLN A 117 -20.80 25.08 0.84
N PHE A 118 -20.27 23.86 0.87
CA PHE A 118 -20.92 22.68 1.41
C PHE A 118 -20.18 22.20 2.65
N TYR A 119 -20.91 21.85 3.69
CA TYR A 119 -20.39 21.25 4.90
C TYR A 119 -21.18 19.98 5.20
N MET A 120 -20.48 18.93 5.61
CA MET A 120 -21.03 17.69 6.14
C MET A 120 -20.35 17.37 7.47
N GLY A 121 -21.14 16.98 8.47
CA GLY A 121 -20.65 16.54 9.77
C GLY A 121 -21.46 15.36 10.30
N VAL A 122 -20.78 14.34 10.80
CA VAL A 122 -21.37 13.11 11.36
C VAL A 122 -20.85 12.95 12.79
N ASN A 123 -21.75 12.76 13.76
CA ASN A 123 -21.36 12.40 15.13
C ASN A 123 -20.75 11.00 15.15
N ARG A 124 -20.11 10.58 16.25
CA ARG A 124 -19.55 9.22 16.32
C ARG A 124 -20.62 8.14 16.15
N ILE A 125 -20.49 7.37 15.08
CA ILE A 125 -21.38 6.27 14.71
C ILE A 125 -20.55 5.07 14.27
N ARG A 126 -21.14 3.88 14.36
CA ARG A 126 -20.69 2.69 13.65
C ARG A 126 -21.41 2.61 12.31
N LEU A 127 -20.66 2.48 11.22
CA LEU A 127 -21.13 1.96 9.94
C LEU A 127 -20.69 0.50 9.85
N GLU A 128 -21.62 -0.45 9.79
CA GLU A 128 -21.32 -1.89 9.80
C GLU A 128 -21.94 -2.55 8.58
N ALA A 129 -21.21 -3.48 7.96
CA ALA A 129 -21.71 -4.42 6.98
C ALA A 129 -21.45 -5.85 7.48
N ALA A 130 -22.51 -6.65 7.57
CA ALA A 130 -22.40 -8.03 8.06
C ALA A 130 -21.62 -8.92 7.08
N ALA A 131 -21.69 -8.64 5.78
CA ALA A 131 -20.89 -9.29 4.76
C ALA A 131 -20.63 -8.37 3.57
N LEU A 132 -19.41 -8.43 3.02
CA LEU A 132 -19.09 -7.91 1.69
C LEU A 132 -19.01 -9.07 0.69
N ARG A 133 -19.69 -8.99 -0.45
CA ARG A 133 -19.77 -10.07 -1.45
C ARG A 133 -19.56 -9.58 -2.87
N VAL A 134 -19.12 -10.49 -3.72
CA VAL A 134 -19.16 -10.34 -5.19
C VAL A 134 -19.99 -11.50 -5.74
N PRO A 135 -21.34 -11.40 -5.72
CA PRO A 135 -22.20 -12.45 -6.26
C PRO A 135 -21.94 -12.67 -7.75
N THR A 136 -21.96 -13.94 -8.16
CA THR A 136 -21.80 -14.35 -9.56
C THR A 136 -23.05 -15.08 -10.02
N SER A 137 -23.39 -14.97 -11.30
CA SER A 137 -24.54 -15.67 -11.89
C SER A 137 -24.31 -17.17 -12.09
N GLN A 138 -23.06 -17.64 -11.98
CA GLN A 138 -22.66 -18.98 -12.41
C GLN A 138 -22.68 -20.05 -11.31
N SER A 139 -22.72 -19.70 -10.02
CA SER A 139 -22.75 -20.70 -8.93
C SER A 139 -23.53 -20.25 -7.69
N SER A 140 -24.52 -21.04 -7.27
CA SER A 140 -25.30 -20.79 -6.04
C SER A 140 -24.47 -20.91 -4.76
N THR A 141 -23.35 -21.65 -4.78
CA THR A 141 -22.42 -21.75 -3.63
C THR A 141 -21.43 -20.60 -3.60
N ALA A 142 -21.08 -20.00 -4.74
CA ALA A 142 -20.26 -18.79 -4.80
C ALA A 142 -21.04 -17.55 -4.31
N GLN A 143 -22.35 -17.49 -4.54
CA GLN A 143 -23.23 -16.39 -4.10
C GLN A 143 -23.33 -16.22 -2.57
N SER A 144 -23.00 -17.26 -1.77
CA SER A 144 -23.03 -17.19 -0.31
C SER A 144 -21.73 -16.73 0.35
N ARG A 145 -20.64 -16.65 -0.41
CA ARG A 145 -19.30 -16.32 0.12
C ARG A 145 -19.18 -14.83 0.41
N SER A 146 -18.33 -14.48 1.37
CA SER A 146 -18.06 -13.09 1.72
C SER A 146 -16.59 -12.82 2.02
N PHE A 147 -16.20 -11.55 1.96
CA PHE A 147 -14.94 -11.04 2.50
C PHE A 147 -15.06 -10.72 4.01
N GLY A 148 -15.87 -11.46 4.76
CA GLY A 148 -16.11 -11.20 6.18
C GLY A 148 -16.95 -9.95 6.47
N SER A 149 -16.99 -9.59 7.75
CA SER A 149 -17.73 -8.43 8.27
C SER A 149 -16.81 -7.24 8.50
N TRP A 150 -17.33 -6.04 8.27
CA TRP A 150 -16.56 -4.79 8.38
C TRP A 150 -17.33 -3.78 9.22
N ALA A 151 -16.63 -3.02 10.06
CA ALA A 151 -17.23 -1.93 10.80
C ALA A 151 -16.29 -0.72 10.88
N LEU A 152 -16.83 0.49 10.73
CA LEU A 152 -16.11 1.74 10.93
C LEU A 152 -16.81 2.56 12.01
N ASP A 153 -16.16 2.70 13.16
CA ASP A 153 -16.57 3.62 14.23
C ASP A 153 -15.91 4.96 13.98
N THR A 154 -16.67 5.99 13.63
CA THR A 154 -16.07 7.27 13.23
C THR A 154 -16.98 8.45 13.48
N SER A 155 -16.36 9.60 13.75
CA SER A 155 -16.94 10.91 13.43
C SER A 155 -16.27 11.43 12.17
N MET A 156 -17.05 12.01 11.27
CA MET A 156 -16.54 12.51 9.98
C MET A 156 -16.93 13.95 9.79
N ARG A 157 -16.06 14.71 9.12
CA ARG A 157 -16.39 16.04 8.62
C ARG A 157 -15.84 16.25 7.22
N MET A 158 -16.61 16.94 6.39
CA MET A 158 -16.17 17.41 5.09
C MET A 158 -16.59 18.86 4.92
N THR A 159 -15.68 19.71 4.44
CA THR A 159 -15.97 21.08 4.05
C THR A 159 -15.45 21.29 2.65
N PHE A 160 -16.30 21.85 1.80
CA PHE A 160 -16.05 22.07 0.39
C PHE A 160 -16.46 23.50 0.06
N ARG A 161 -15.65 24.22 -0.72
CA ARG A 161 -16.01 25.52 -1.30
C ARG A 161 -15.48 25.61 -2.72
N ASN A 162 -16.35 25.95 -3.66
CA ASN A 162 -15.99 26.06 -5.07
C ASN A 162 -16.97 26.98 -5.81
N ARG A 163 -16.70 27.29 -7.08
CA ARG A 163 -17.68 27.89 -7.99
C ARG A 163 -18.71 26.83 -8.40
N GLY A 164 -19.74 26.66 -7.58
CA GLY A 164 -20.71 25.57 -7.76
C GLY A 164 -20.23 24.23 -7.19
N LEU A 165 -20.75 23.11 -7.71
CA LEU A 165 -20.46 21.76 -7.21
C LEU A 165 -19.12 21.20 -7.69
N PHE A 166 -18.76 21.40 -8.96
CA PHE A 166 -17.47 21.01 -9.55
C PHE A 166 -17.20 21.92 -10.75
N ASP A 167 -16.07 22.62 -10.72
CA ASP A 167 -15.66 23.55 -11.77
C ASP A 167 -14.17 23.39 -12.02
N ALA A 168 -13.84 22.80 -13.16
CA ALA A 168 -12.45 22.51 -13.54
C ALA A 168 -11.67 23.77 -13.92
N ASP A 169 -12.33 24.90 -14.20
CA ASP A 169 -11.70 26.18 -14.55
C ASP A 169 -11.47 27.07 -13.32
N TYR A 170 -11.85 26.63 -12.12
CA TYR A 170 -11.68 27.37 -10.88
C TYR A 170 -10.54 26.79 -10.04
N ASP A 171 -9.47 27.56 -9.89
CA ASP A 171 -8.19 27.18 -9.26
C ASP A 171 -8.09 27.54 -7.76
N LYS A 172 -9.17 28.08 -7.17
CA LYS A 172 -9.23 28.51 -5.76
C LYS A 172 -10.26 27.75 -4.93
N GLY A 173 -10.60 26.53 -5.37
CA GLY A 173 -11.43 25.62 -4.60
C GLY A 173 -10.78 25.24 -3.28
N TYR A 174 -11.61 24.97 -2.27
CA TYR A 174 -11.19 24.46 -0.97
C TYR A 174 -11.87 23.11 -0.72
N LEU A 175 -11.09 22.12 -0.29
CA LEU A 175 -11.61 20.83 0.15
C LEU A 175 -10.87 20.39 1.41
N LYS A 176 -11.63 20.09 2.44
CA LYS A 176 -11.14 19.39 3.62
C LYS A 176 -12.03 18.21 3.94
N GLY A 177 -11.44 17.03 4.06
CA GLY A 177 -12.10 15.86 4.64
C GLY A 177 -11.30 15.33 5.82
N GLU A 178 -12.00 14.80 6.81
CA GLU A 178 -11.39 14.20 7.99
C GLU A 178 -12.26 13.07 8.53
N VAL A 179 -11.63 11.93 8.78
CA VAL A 179 -12.21 10.70 9.34
C VAL A 179 -11.44 10.38 10.61
N GLY A 180 -12.15 10.32 11.75
CA GLY A 180 -11.52 10.17 13.06
C GLY A 180 -10.73 11.43 13.42
N GLY A 181 -11.24 12.26 14.33
CA GLY A 181 -10.70 13.60 14.53
C GLY A 181 -11.66 14.48 15.31
N LEU A 182 -11.70 15.79 15.04
CA LEU A 182 -12.62 16.67 15.76
C LEU A 182 -14.09 16.31 15.47
N ASN A 183 -14.79 15.79 16.47
CA ASN A 183 -16.22 15.53 16.40
C ASN A 183 -16.97 16.88 16.24
N PRO A 184 -17.77 17.03 15.17
CA PRO A 184 -18.40 18.31 14.83
C PRO A 184 -19.49 18.76 15.80
N HIS A 185 -19.95 17.89 16.69
CA HIS A 185 -21.01 18.16 17.68
C HIS A 185 -20.46 18.37 19.09
N THR A 186 -19.34 17.72 19.45
CA THR A 186 -18.73 17.82 20.80
C THR A 186 -17.49 18.73 20.82
N ASN A 187 -16.89 19.01 19.66
CA ASN A 187 -15.57 19.65 19.51
C ASN A 187 -14.44 18.92 20.27
N GLN A 188 -14.61 17.62 20.52
CA GLN A 188 -13.56 16.75 21.08
C GLN A 188 -12.91 15.93 19.96
N VAL A 189 -11.65 15.55 20.14
CA VAL A 189 -10.99 14.63 19.21
C VAL A 189 -11.47 13.21 19.51
N GLU A 190 -12.03 12.55 18.51
CA GLU A 190 -12.61 11.21 18.56
C GLU A 190 -12.07 10.43 17.36
N TYR A 191 -10.89 9.83 17.51
CA TYR A 191 -10.27 9.00 16.47
C TYR A 191 -11.13 7.80 16.11
N ALA A 192 -11.07 7.38 14.85
CA ALA A 192 -11.91 6.30 14.34
C ALA A 192 -11.33 4.93 14.67
N ASN A 193 -12.14 3.89 14.55
CA ASN A 193 -11.69 2.50 14.58
C ASN A 193 -12.25 1.78 13.35
N LEU A 194 -11.39 1.20 12.52
CA LEU A 194 -11.81 0.34 11.41
C LEU A 194 -11.57 -1.12 11.81
N PHE A 195 -12.64 -1.90 11.83
CA PHE A 195 -12.63 -3.31 12.17
C PHE A 195 -12.82 -4.18 10.94
N TYR A 196 -12.07 -5.28 10.91
CA TYR A 196 -12.29 -6.41 10.03
C TYR A 196 -12.45 -7.66 10.88
N LYS A 197 -13.54 -8.41 10.65
CA LYS A 197 -13.80 -9.69 11.31
C LYS A 197 -14.01 -10.76 10.25
N GLN A 198 -13.23 -11.81 10.34
CA GLN A 198 -13.46 -13.02 9.57
C GLN A 198 -14.42 -13.92 10.34
N VAL A 199 -15.45 -14.44 9.67
CA VAL A 199 -16.41 -15.34 10.31
C VAL A 199 -15.92 -16.78 10.14
N ILE A 200 -15.56 -17.45 11.24
CA ILE A 200 -14.84 -18.74 11.28
C ILE A 200 -15.79 -19.89 11.69
N THR A 201 -16.88 -19.65 12.42
CA THR A 201 -17.60 -20.73 13.12
C THR A 201 -18.83 -21.31 12.41
N THR A 202 -18.77 -22.60 12.01
CA THR A 202 -19.93 -23.44 11.64
C THR A 202 -20.81 -23.82 12.85
N ASN A 203 -20.42 -23.46 14.06
CA ASN A 203 -21.15 -23.79 15.27
C ASN A 203 -22.32 -22.84 15.43
N SER A 204 -23.51 -23.41 15.61
CA SER A 204 -24.76 -22.73 15.96
C SER A 204 -24.73 -22.05 17.35
N ASP A 205 -23.55 -21.74 17.89
CA ASP A 205 -23.40 -21.10 19.19
C ASP A 205 -23.11 -19.60 18.98
N PRO A 206 -24.12 -18.73 19.10
CA PRO A 206 -23.95 -17.28 19.01
C PRO A 206 -23.13 -16.69 20.18
N SER A 207 -22.52 -17.50 21.04
CA SER A 207 -21.61 -17.08 22.12
C SER A 207 -20.12 -17.27 21.82
N THR A 208 -19.74 -17.87 20.67
CA THR A 208 -18.34 -17.90 20.21
C THR A 208 -18.00 -16.64 19.42
N TYR A 209 -17.11 -15.82 19.97
CA TYR A 209 -16.58 -14.62 19.33
C TYR A 209 -15.29 -14.96 18.56
N GLU A 210 -15.08 -14.30 17.43
CA GLU A 210 -14.05 -14.64 16.45
C GLU A 210 -12.93 -13.58 16.41
N PRO A 211 -11.72 -13.92 15.93
CA PRO A 211 -10.62 -12.97 15.82
C PRO A 211 -10.96 -11.74 14.96
N GLU A 212 -10.50 -10.58 15.41
CA GLU A 212 -10.71 -9.28 14.78
C GLU A 212 -9.38 -8.56 14.56
N MET A 213 -9.26 -7.91 13.41
CA MET A 213 -8.26 -6.89 13.12
C MET A 213 -8.85 -5.51 13.34
N VAL A 214 -8.07 -4.60 13.94
CA VAL A 214 -8.50 -3.22 14.15
C VAL A 214 -7.41 -2.25 13.72
N MET A 215 -7.75 -1.25 12.92
CA MET A 215 -7.00 0.00 12.85
C MET A 215 -7.57 0.94 13.92
N HIS A 216 -6.91 0.99 15.07
CA HIS A 216 -7.28 1.79 16.24
C HIS A 216 -6.67 3.18 16.18
N ASP A 217 -7.33 4.16 16.81
CA ASP A 217 -6.96 5.56 16.78
C ASP A 217 -6.73 6.09 15.34
N PHE A 218 -7.53 5.57 14.40
CA PHE A 218 -7.45 5.89 12.99
C PHE A 218 -7.81 7.36 12.74
N HIS A 219 -6.85 8.10 12.20
CA HIS A 219 -7.01 9.46 11.72
C HIS A 219 -6.65 9.51 10.24
N ALA A 220 -7.59 9.91 9.40
CA ALA A 220 -7.31 10.28 8.01
C ALA A 220 -7.76 11.72 7.76
N MET A 221 -6.90 12.55 7.16
CA MET A 221 -7.21 13.93 6.83
C MET A 221 -6.58 14.34 5.51
N TRP A 222 -7.32 15.09 4.73
CA TRP A 222 -6.83 15.80 3.57
C TRP A 222 -7.36 17.23 3.56
N GLU A 223 -6.50 18.21 3.30
CA GLU A 223 -6.88 19.61 3.21
C GLU A 223 -6.14 20.29 2.06
N MET A 224 -6.90 20.65 1.03
CA MET A 224 -6.47 21.58 -0.02
C MET A 224 -7.02 22.96 0.32
N THR A 225 -6.11 23.92 0.51
CA THR A 225 -6.48 25.30 0.88
C THR A 225 -6.99 26.07 -0.34
N GLU A 226 -6.31 25.93 -1.47
CA GLU A 226 -6.66 26.48 -2.78
C GLU A 226 -6.25 25.46 -3.86
N GLY A 227 -7.08 25.27 -4.87
CA GLY A 227 -6.78 24.43 -6.02
C GLY A 227 -7.99 24.10 -6.89
N THR A 228 -7.80 23.24 -7.87
CA THR A 228 -8.86 22.84 -8.81
C THR A 228 -9.60 21.61 -8.28
N LEU A 229 -10.94 21.70 -8.25
CA LEU A 229 -11.86 20.59 -7.96
C LEU A 229 -12.92 20.58 -9.05
N GLY A 230 -12.75 19.72 -10.04
CA GLY A 230 -13.55 19.75 -11.26
C GLY A 230 -14.02 18.39 -11.72
N ILE A 231 -14.91 18.39 -12.71
CA ILE A 231 -15.19 17.22 -13.54
C ILE A 231 -14.93 17.66 -14.98
N ASP A 232 -14.13 16.91 -15.72
CA ASP A 232 -13.88 17.11 -17.14
C ASP A 232 -14.49 15.97 -17.98
N GLU A 233 -14.06 15.83 -19.24
CA GLU A 233 -14.53 14.75 -20.12
C GLU A 233 -14.08 13.35 -19.68
N ASP A 234 -13.00 13.26 -18.90
CA ASP A 234 -12.42 12.00 -18.45
C ASP A 234 -12.88 11.61 -17.04
N GLY A 235 -13.16 12.56 -16.15
CA GLY A 235 -13.63 12.28 -14.79
C GLY A 235 -13.45 13.42 -13.79
N PHE A 236 -13.39 13.08 -12.50
CA PHE A 236 -13.13 14.04 -11.44
C PHE A 236 -11.63 14.34 -11.35
N ILE A 237 -11.29 15.62 -11.21
CA ILE A 237 -9.92 16.11 -11.10
C ILE A 237 -9.76 16.89 -9.81
N TRP A 238 -8.63 16.63 -9.14
CA TRP A 238 -8.17 17.38 -7.98
C TRP A 238 -6.70 17.78 -8.15
N ARG A 239 -6.43 19.09 -8.20
CA ARG A 239 -5.08 19.66 -8.39
C ARG A 239 -4.81 20.81 -7.41
N THR A 240 -3.57 21.02 -7.01
CA THR A 240 -3.15 22.22 -6.24
C THR A 240 -3.30 23.53 -7.03
N GLY A 241 -3.38 24.67 -6.35
CA GLY A 241 -3.65 25.99 -6.96
C GLY A 241 -2.58 26.50 -7.93
N TYR A 242 -1.34 26.06 -7.80
CA TYR A 242 -0.26 26.35 -8.75
C TYR A 242 0.13 25.10 -9.55
N GLY A 243 -0.85 24.46 -10.18
CA GLY A 243 -0.63 23.42 -11.18
C GLY A 243 -0.75 24.01 -12.57
N GLY A 244 0.33 24.57 -13.11
CA GLY A 244 0.44 24.71 -14.56
C GLY A 244 0.29 23.33 -15.20
N ASP A 245 -0.24 23.28 -16.42
CA ASP A 245 -0.37 22.06 -17.22
C ASP A 245 0.94 21.26 -17.14
N TRP A 246 0.88 20.06 -16.54
CA TRP A 246 2.03 19.18 -16.25
C TRP A 246 2.85 18.84 -17.50
N ALA A 247 2.22 18.91 -18.67
CA ALA A 247 2.86 18.79 -19.98
C ALA A 247 3.77 19.99 -20.37
N ASN A 248 3.68 21.12 -19.67
CA ASN A 248 4.35 22.39 -20.01
C ASN A 248 5.07 23.05 -18.82
N ALA A 249 5.20 22.36 -17.68
CA ALA A 249 6.01 22.87 -16.56
C ALA A 249 7.49 22.98 -17.01
N PRO A 250 8.12 24.18 -16.96
CA PRO A 250 9.48 24.35 -17.45
C PRO A 250 10.46 23.43 -16.71
N VAL A 251 11.06 22.49 -17.45
CA VAL A 251 12.07 21.53 -16.96
C VAL A 251 13.43 22.21 -16.69
N ASP A 252 13.62 23.43 -17.20
CA ASP A 252 14.90 24.13 -17.17
C ASP A 252 14.86 25.43 -16.34
N ASN A 253 14.52 25.37 -15.05
CA ASN A 253 15.03 26.41 -14.14
C ASN A 253 15.01 26.07 -12.64
N PRO A 254 15.91 25.22 -12.12
CA PRO A 254 16.40 25.43 -10.78
C PRO A 254 17.30 26.68 -10.84
N ALA A 255 16.67 27.86 -10.75
CA ALA A 255 17.29 29.19 -10.71
C ALA A 255 18.76 29.25 -11.18
N THR A 256 19.03 29.66 -12.42
CA THR A 256 20.30 30.33 -12.70
C THR A 256 20.44 31.46 -11.66
N PRO A 257 21.47 31.46 -10.79
CA PRO A 257 21.61 32.49 -9.76
C PRO A 257 21.97 33.81 -10.45
N GLY A 258 20.95 34.56 -10.84
CA GLY A 258 21.08 35.80 -11.60
C GLY A 258 20.09 35.82 -12.74
N GLU A 259 19.18 36.79 -12.69
CA GLU A 259 18.30 37.20 -13.79
C GLU A 259 16.98 36.41 -13.94
N ASN A 260 16.25 36.23 -12.83
CA ASN A 260 14.80 36.44 -12.72
C ASN A 260 14.38 36.38 -11.24
N GLU A 261 14.31 37.54 -10.59
CA GLU A 261 13.95 37.71 -9.16
C GLU A 261 12.46 37.50 -8.88
N ALA A 262 11.96 36.29 -9.12
CA ALA A 262 10.79 35.75 -8.43
C ALA A 262 10.89 34.23 -8.42
N VAL A 263 11.77 33.69 -7.57
CA VAL A 263 11.54 32.34 -7.03
C VAL A 263 10.17 32.44 -6.35
N THR A 264 9.12 31.92 -6.99
CA THR A 264 7.78 31.86 -6.41
C THR A 264 7.91 31.07 -5.12
N ARG A 265 7.90 31.78 -4.00
CA ARG A 265 7.97 31.21 -2.66
C ARG A 265 6.79 30.25 -2.51
N LEU A 266 7.04 28.97 -2.23
CA LEU A 266 5.97 28.00 -1.98
C LEU A 266 5.02 28.54 -0.91
N THR A 267 3.72 28.49 -1.18
CA THR A 267 2.64 29.01 -0.34
C THR A 267 1.70 27.88 0.10
N GLN A 268 0.72 28.21 0.95
CA GLN A 268 -0.32 27.23 1.35
C GLN A 268 -1.27 26.82 0.21
N ALA A 269 -1.28 27.55 -0.91
CA ALA A 269 -2.07 27.22 -2.10
C ALA A 269 -1.43 26.10 -2.94
N ASP A 270 -0.15 25.84 -2.73
CA ASP A 270 0.66 24.94 -3.57
C ASP A 270 0.75 23.52 -2.97
N VAL A 271 0.04 23.28 -1.86
CA VAL A 271 0.17 22.05 -1.09
C VAL A 271 -1.18 21.47 -0.68
N ILE A 272 -1.24 20.15 -0.59
CA ILE A 272 -2.31 19.40 0.07
C ILE A 272 -1.77 18.84 1.36
N LYS A 273 -2.39 19.20 2.49
CA LYS A 273 -2.06 18.62 3.78
C LYS A 273 -2.66 17.23 3.87
N LEU A 274 -1.86 16.28 4.33
CA LEU A 274 -2.22 14.88 4.42
C LEU A 274 -1.92 14.37 5.83
N ALA A 275 -2.80 13.54 6.36
CA ALA A 275 -2.54 12.71 7.52
C ALA A 275 -3.21 11.36 7.35
N LEU A 276 -2.49 10.30 7.69
CA LEU A 276 -2.99 8.96 7.97
C LEU A 276 -2.23 8.46 9.20
N ASP A 277 -2.88 8.08 10.28
CA ASP A 277 -2.19 7.56 11.46
C ASP A 277 -3.10 6.56 12.16
N PHE A 278 -2.59 5.38 12.51
CA PHE A 278 -3.34 4.36 13.25
C PHE A 278 -2.43 3.33 13.91
N GLU A 279 -2.93 2.72 14.98
CA GLU A 279 -2.34 1.52 15.57
C GLU A 279 -3.06 0.29 15.03
N TYR A 280 -2.30 -0.66 14.50
CA TYR A 280 -2.84 -1.93 14.07
C TYR A 280 -2.90 -2.89 15.26
N LEU A 281 -4.11 -3.33 15.62
CA LEU A 281 -4.37 -4.23 16.74
C LEU A 281 -4.94 -5.57 16.26
N TYR A 282 -4.63 -6.62 17.01
CA TYR A 282 -5.24 -7.93 16.93
C TYR A 282 -6.02 -8.23 18.21
N LYS A 283 -7.16 -8.89 18.05
CA LYS A 283 -8.06 -9.27 19.14
C LYS A 283 -8.58 -10.68 18.91
N ASP A 284 -8.58 -11.52 19.95
CA ASP A 284 -9.15 -12.88 19.93
C ASP A 284 -10.16 -13.04 21.09
N PRO A 285 -11.42 -12.63 20.88
CA PRO A 285 -12.41 -12.61 21.94
C PRO A 285 -12.82 -14.00 22.45
N GLY A 286 -12.71 -15.04 21.62
CA GLY A 286 -13.00 -16.43 22.00
C GLY A 286 -12.03 -16.99 23.04
N ILE A 287 -10.75 -16.58 22.98
CA ILE A 287 -9.72 -16.99 23.94
C ILE A 287 -9.69 -16.09 25.17
N HIS A 288 -9.90 -14.78 24.99
CA HIS A 288 -9.76 -13.78 26.05
C HIS A 288 -11.04 -13.49 26.84
N GLY A 289 -12.14 -14.22 26.55
CA GLY A 289 -13.41 -14.12 27.27
C GLY A 289 -14.12 -12.79 27.06
N GLU A 290 -13.87 -12.13 25.94
CA GLU A 290 -14.56 -10.90 25.56
C GLU A 290 -15.93 -11.25 24.97
N SER A 291 -16.93 -10.38 25.18
CA SER A 291 -18.34 -10.70 24.88
C SER A 291 -19.00 -9.78 23.85
N GLN A 292 -18.23 -8.99 23.10
CA GLN A 292 -18.79 -8.06 22.11
C GLN A 292 -17.90 -7.96 20.86
N ASP A 293 -18.55 -8.11 19.71
CA ASP A 293 -17.96 -7.85 18.40
C ASP A 293 -17.70 -6.35 18.23
N PHE A 294 -16.61 -6.03 17.55
CA PHE A 294 -16.22 -4.67 17.20
C PHE A 294 -16.12 -3.75 18.43
N VAL A 295 -15.65 -4.27 19.56
CA VAL A 295 -15.40 -3.48 20.78
C VAL A 295 -13.94 -3.62 21.16
N ILE A 296 -13.29 -2.49 21.41
CA ILE A 296 -11.91 -2.43 21.90
C ILE A 296 -11.90 -2.65 23.40
N THR A 297 -10.99 -3.51 23.86
CA THR A 297 -10.81 -3.81 25.28
C THR A 297 -9.33 -3.70 25.66
N ASP A 298 -9.02 -3.87 26.94
CA ASP A 298 -7.67 -3.96 27.47
C ASP A 298 -6.95 -5.27 27.07
N LYS A 299 -7.66 -6.22 26.45
CA LYS A 299 -7.13 -7.47 25.89
C LYS A 299 -6.76 -7.37 24.41
N SER A 300 -7.17 -6.30 23.72
CA SER A 300 -6.65 -5.99 22.38
C SER A 300 -5.14 -5.76 22.46
N ARG A 301 -4.40 -6.27 21.48
CA ARG A 301 -2.93 -6.18 21.44
C ARG A 301 -2.46 -5.48 20.20
N GLY A 302 -1.54 -4.55 20.38
CA GLY A 302 -0.92 -3.87 19.27
C GLY A 302 0.09 -4.75 18.55
N VAL A 303 0.15 -4.55 17.24
CA VAL A 303 1.03 -5.26 16.32
C VAL A 303 2.05 -4.28 15.75
N MET A 304 1.60 -3.11 15.28
CA MET A 304 2.48 -2.02 14.82
C MET A 304 1.73 -0.69 14.74
N HIS A 305 2.46 0.43 14.87
CA HIS A 305 1.98 1.77 14.51
C HIS A 305 2.42 2.08 13.07
N PHE A 306 1.48 2.54 12.25
CA PHE A 306 1.72 3.04 10.90
C PHE A 306 1.07 4.41 10.67
N GLY A 307 1.73 5.27 9.91
CA GLY A 307 1.13 6.50 9.41
C GLY A 307 2.00 7.31 8.47
N TRP A 308 1.44 8.41 7.98
CA TRP A 308 2.16 9.52 7.38
C TRP A 308 1.45 10.83 7.70
N LEU A 309 2.21 11.93 7.67
CA LEU A 309 1.70 13.27 7.96
C LEU A 309 2.52 14.30 7.21
N GLY A 310 1.95 15.48 7.01
CA GLY A 310 2.64 16.60 6.37
C GLY A 310 1.89 17.05 5.14
N SER A 311 2.59 17.27 4.03
CA SER A 311 1.98 17.78 2.81
C SER A 311 2.66 17.28 1.54
N ALA A 312 1.87 17.16 0.48
CA ALA A 312 2.34 16.97 -0.88
C ALA A 312 2.18 18.27 -1.68
N LYS A 313 3.04 18.51 -2.66
CA LYS A 313 3.00 19.64 -3.59
C LYS A 313 2.93 19.12 -5.02
N ASP A 314 2.59 20.00 -5.97
CA ASP A 314 2.39 19.63 -7.39
C ASP A 314 1.43 18.43 -7.52
N VAL A 315 0.37 18.40 -6.71
CA VAL A 315 -0.51 17.24 -6.65
C VAL A 315 -1.47 17.28 -7.84
N GLU A 316 -1.57 16.16 -8.53
CA GLU A 316 -2.62 15.88 -9.49
C GLU A 316 -3.22 14.51 -9.21
N LEU A 317 -4.52 14.47 -8.96
CA LEU A 317 -5.30 13.26 -8.75
C LEU A 317 -6.49 13.25 -9.70
N TYR A 318 -6.74 12.11 -10.33
CA TYR A 318 -7.88 11.91 -11.21
C TYR A 318 -8.61 10.62 -10.90
N TRP A 319 -9.94 10.69 -11.01
CA TRP A 319 -10.88 9.64 -10.68
C TRP A 319 -11.83 9.50 -11.87
N ARG A 320 -11.70 8.40 -12.60
CA ARG A 320 -12.29 8.21 -13.93
C ARG A 320 -13.02 6.87 -13.98
N PRO A 321 -14.06 6.71 -14.83
CA PRO A 321 -14.58 5.39 -15.12
C PRO A 321 -13.55 4.57 -15.93
N GLY A 322 -13.60 3.26 -15.75
CA GLY A 322 -12.70 2.31 -16.38
C GLY A 322 -12.07 1.36 -15.39
N GLY A 323 -12.34 0.07 -15.53
CA GLY A 323 -11.79 -0.98 -14.70
C GLY A 323 -10.75 -1.81 -15.44
N THR A 324 -10.90 -3.12 -15.30
CA THR A 324 -10.09 -4.15 -15.95
C THR A 324 -10.24 -4.10 -17.47
N TRP A 325 -9.14 -4.21 -18.24
CA TRP A 325 -9.25 -4.48 -19.68
C TRP A 325 -9.44 -5.97 -19.97
N TYR A 326 -10.10 -6.27 -21.08
CA TYR A 326 -10.53 -7.64 -21.44
C TYR A 326 -9.41 -8.54 -22.00
N GLY A 327 -8.15 -8.24 -21.69
CA GLY A 327 -7.00 -8.96 -22.25
C GLY A 327 -6.92 -8.93 -23.78
N THR A 328 -7.68 -8.05 -24.45
CA THR A 328 -7.71 -7.93 -25.89
C THR A 328 -6.41 -7.37 -26.42
N GLU A 329 -6.03 -7.79 -27.62
CA GLU A 329 -4.77 -7.42 -28.26
C GLU A 329 -4.98 -6.26 -29.24
N THR A 330 -4.02 -5.35 -29.29
CA THR A 330 -3.93 -4.36 -30.36
C THR A 330 -2.53 -4.35 -30.96
N LEU A 331 -2.45 -3.94 -32.23
CA LEU A 331 -1.17 -3.69 -32.87
C LEU A 331 -0.66 -2.34 -32.41
N ALA A 332 0.51 -2.38 -31.79
CA ALA A 332 1.21 -1.18 -31.41
C ALA A 332 1.98 -0.70 -32.66
N SER A 333 1.30 0.03 -33.57
CA SER A 333 1.91 0.57 -34.80
C SER A 333 3.13 1.46 -34.51
N GLU A 334 3.16 2.03 -33.31
CA GLU A 334 4.19 2.87 -32.73
C GLU A 334 5.35 2.08 -32.08
N TYR A 335 5.34 0.75 -32.08
CA TYR A 335 6.41 -0.08 -31.49
C TYR A 335 6.96 -1.14 -32.44
N GLY A 336 6.82 -0.97 -33.75
CA GLY A 336 7.32 -1.95 -34.72
C GLY A 336 6.58 -3.28 -34.67
N SER A 337 5.34 -3.35 -35.16
CA SER A 337 4.56 -4.60 -35.34
C SER A 337 4.42 -5.51 -34.10
N HIS A 338 4.71 -5.01 -32.90
CA HIS A 338 4.50 -5.75 -31.65
C HIS A 338 3.01 -5.73 -31.26
N VAL A 339 2.57 -6.82 -30.64
CA VAL A 339 1.21 -6.97 -30.12
C VAL A 339 1.23 -6.68 -28.62
N ILE A 340 0.41 -5.73 -28.19
CA ILE A 340 0.26 -5.30 -26.78
C ILE A 340 -1.20 -5.48 -26.33
N TYR A 341 -1.46 -5.34 -25.03
CA TYR A 341 -2.82 -5.27 -24.54
C TYR A 341 -3.49 -3.94 -24.88
N ASP A 342 -4.73 -4.00 -25.34
CA ASP A 342 -5.59 -2.84 -25.60
C ASP A 342 -6.19 -2.33 -24.27
N MET A 343 -5.56 -1.32 -23.69
CA MET A 343 -5.99 -0.68 -22.46
C MET A 343 -7.19 0.26 -22.64
N ALA A 344 -7.59 0.58 -23.88
CA ALA A 344 -8.79 1.37 -24.14
C ALA A 344 -10.07 0.52 -24.02
N ASN A 345 -9.97 -0.79 -24.21
CA ASN A 345 -11.08 -1.73 -24.09
C ASN A 345 -11.19 -2.28 -22.66
N LYS A 346 -11.83 -1.50 -21.78
CA LYS A 346 -11.97 -1.77 -20.35
C LYS A 346 -13.43 -1.86 -19.87
N SER A 347 -13.63 -2.54 -18.75
CA SER A 347 -14.90 -2.61 -18.02
C SER A 347 -15.27 -1.26 -17.40
N GLY A 348 -16.48 -1.15 -16.86
CA GLY A 348 -16.98 0.05 -16.19
C GLY A 348 -16.50 0.27 -14.74
N GLY A 349 -15.42 -0.41 -14.30
CA GLY A 349 -14.82 -0.23 -12.97
C GLY A 349 -14.29 1.19 -12.71
N LEU A 350 -13.52 1.36 -11.64
CA LEU A 350 -13.01 2.66 -11.19
C LEU A 350 -11.51 2.79 -11.42
N HIS A 351 -11.10 3.84 -12.14
CA HIS A 351 -9.72 4.20 -12.41
C HIS A 351 -9.32 5.40 -11.55
N PHE A 352 -8.31 5.21 -10.73
CA PHE A 352 -7.59 6.27 -10.04
C PHE A 352 -6.22 6.45 -10.66
N GLY A 353 -5.74 7.68 -10.70
CA GLY A 353 -4.32 7.89 -10.84
C GLY A 353 -3.92 9.25 -10.35
N GLY A 354 -2.62 9.45 -10.31
CA GLY A 354 -2.09 10.72 -9.89
C GLY A 354 -0.58 10.73 -9.73
N GLY A 355 -0.08 11.93 -9.49
CA GLY A 355 1.32 12.15 -9.16
C GLY A 355 1.48 13.36 -8.25
N TRP A 356 2.57 13.36 -7.50
CA TRP A 356 2.94 14.48 -6.64
C TRP A 356 4.41 14.44 -6.23
N GLU A 357 4.86 15.55 -5.67
CA GLU A 357 6.10 15.66 -4.90
C GLU A 357 5.82 15.77 -3.41
N PHE A 358 6.81 15.38 -2.62
CA PHE A 358 6.78 15.56 -1.17
C PHE A 358 7.26 16.96 -0.79
N VAL A 359 6.62 17.58 0.21
CA VAL A 359 7.13 18.83 0.82
C VAL A 359 8.29 18.48 1.74
N ASP A 360 9.46 19.03 1.46
CA ASP A 360 10.65 18.82 2.28
C ASP A 360 10.71 19.75 3.50
N ARG A 361 11.76 19.60 4.33
CA ARG A 361 11.90 20.38 5.57
C ARG A 361 12.15 21.87 5.30
N ALA A 362 12.93 22.20 4.27
CA ALA A 362 13.26 23.58 3.92
C ALA A 362 12.02 24.31 3.37
N GLU A 363 11.22 23.61 2.57
CA GLU A 363 9.96 24.10 2.01
C GLU A 363 8.89 24.31 3.08
N ALA A 364 8.74 23.37 4.02
CA ALA A 364 7.85 23.55 5.17
C ALA A 364 8.23 24.79 5.99
N ALA A 365 9.53 25.02 6.20
CA ALA A 365 10.04 26.23 6.87
C ALA A 365 9.80 27.51 6.03
N GLN A 366 9.86 27.42 4.70
CA GLN A 366 9.58 28.53 3.80
C GLN A 366 8.10 28.95 3.85
N ILE A 367 7.17 28.00 3.93
CA ILE A 367 5.73 28.25 4.14
C ILE A 367 5.48 28.82 5.55
N GLY A 368 6.31 28.46 6.52
CA GLY A 368 6.22 28.93 7.91
C GLY A 368 5.51 27.97 8.86
N ASP A 369 5.33 26.70 8.46
CA ASP A 369 4.79 25.64 9.30
C ASP A 369 5.60 24.35 9.13
N PRO A 370 6.54 24.04 10.06
CA PRO A 370 7.35 22.83 10.02
C PRO A 370 6.54 21.51 10.06
N ASN A 371 5.26 21.56 10.43
CA ASN A 371 4.41 20.36 10.42
C ASN A 371 3.98 19.96 9.00
N LEU A 372 4.22 20.80 7.99
CA LEU A 372 3.93 20.50 6.60
C LEU A 372 4.98 19.62 5.92
N GLU A 373 6.16 19.42 6.51
CA GLU A 373 7.14 18.45 6.00
C GLU A 373 6.48 17.07 5.98
N PHE A 374 6.53 16.41 4.82
CA PHE A 374 6.01 15.06 4.67
C PHE A 374 6.88 14.04 5.39
N ARG A 375 6.27 13.23 6.24
CA ARG A 375 6.94 12.23 7.08
C ARG A 375 6.14 10.94 7.13
N TRP A 376 6.79 9.81 6.83
CA TRP A 376 6.24 8.49 7.19
C TRP A 376 6.52 8.22 8.66
N ARG A 377 5.60 7.53 9.32
CA ARG A 377 5.67 7.14 10.73
C ARG A 377 5.52 5.64 10.87
N LEU A 378 6.43 5.04 11.62
CA LEU A 378 6.43 3.62 11.91
C LEU A 378 6.91 3.41 13.34
N GLY A 379 6.46 2.35 14.00
CA GLY A 379 7.04 1.96 15.28
C GLY A 379 6.11 1.12 16.12
N GLU A 380 6.34 1.17 17.43
CA GLU A 380 5.58 0.41 18.40
C GLU A 380 4.21 1.02 18.67
N THR A 381 3.29 0.16 19.06
CA THR A 381 2.01 0.54 19.67
C THR A 381 2.19 0.79 21.17
N SER A 382 1.30 1.57 21.78
CA SER A 382 1.19 1.64 23.25
C SER A 382 0.26 0.56 23.81
N ASP A 383 0.22 0.41 25.14
CA ASP A 383 -0.86 -0.32 25.80
C ASP A 383 -2.23 0.30 25.38
N VAL A 384 -3.17 -0.55 24.96
CA VAL A 384 -4.50 -0.12 24.50
C VAL A 384 -5.29 0.45 25.67
N CYS A 385 -5.80 1.68 25.53
CA CYS A 385 -6.61 2.34 26.55
C CYS A 385 -8.07 2.51 26.09
N PRO A 386 -8.96 1.55 26.39
CA PRO A 386 -10.35 1.60 25.94
C PRO A 386 -11.03 2.91 26.34
N GLY A 387 -11.60 3.61 25.36
CA GLY A 387 -12.35 4.84 25.61
C GLY A 387 -11.48 6.07 25.90
N GLY A 388 -10.18 6.01 25.56
CA GLY A 388 -9.24 7.14 25.66
C GLY A 388 -8.72 7.42 27.07
N THR A 389 -9.20 6.70 28.09
CA THR A 389 -8.71 6.80 29.47
C THR A 389 -8.11 5.47 29.90
N CYS A 390 -6.83 5.47 30.26
CA CYS A 390 -6.14 4.25 30.66
C CYS A 390 -6.50 3.80 32.07
N ALA A 391 -6.56 2.48 32.27
CA ALA A 391 -6.63 1.91 33.60
C ALA A 391 -5.30 2.13 34.36
N SER A 392 -5.35 2.14 35.69
CA SER A 392 -4.14 2.26 36.51
C SER A 392 -3.16 1.12 36.23
N GLY A 393 -1.95 1.43 35.76
CA GLY A 393 -0.89 0.46 35.47
C GLY A 393 -0.63 0.18 33.98
N GLN A 394 -1.39 0.80 33.07
CA GLN A 394 -1.08 0.79 31.63
C GLN A 394 -0.01 1.83 31.29
N ASP A 395 0.89 1.47 30.40
CA ASP A 395 2.07 2.23 30.00
C ASP A 395 1.96 2.64 28.53
N LYS A 396 1.93 3.96 28.26
CA LYS A 396 1.91 4.50 26.89
C LYS A 396 3.29 4.82 26.32
N SER A 397 4.35 4.43 27.01
CA SER A 397 5.70 4.56 26.44
C SER A 397 5.80 3.72 25.16
N ARG A 398 6.45 4.31 24.17
CA ARG A 398 6.69 3.71 22.86
C ARG A 398 7.77 4.49 22.13
N ILE A 399 8.41 3.84 21.18
CA ILE A 399 9.30 4.49 20.22
C ILE A 399 8.72 4.44 18.81
N ASN A 400 8.74 5.60 18.15
CA ASN A 400 8.39 5.73 16.75
C ASN A 400 9.60 6.28 15.99
N PHE A 401 9.73 5.91 14.73
CA PHE A 401 10.65 6.56 13.81
C PHE A 401 9.89 7.25 12.68
N GLU A 402 10.43 8.38 12.24
CA GLU A 402 9.91 9.13 11.10
C GLU A 402 10.92 9.14 9.95
N LEU A 403 10.46 8.85 8.74
CA LEU A 403 11.23 9.05 7.51
C LEU A 403 10.76 10.36 6.87
N GLY A 404 11.63 11.37 6.86
CA GLY A 404 11.31 12.73 6.42
C GLY A 404 12.32 13.30 5.44
N ASN A 405 12.15 14.59 5.13
CA ASN A 405 12.99 15.34 4.19
C ASN A 405 13.21 14.57 2.87
N TRP A 406 12.11 14.24 2.21
CA TRP A 406 12.10 13.43 0.99
C TRP A 406 12.66 14.22 -0.19
N THR A 407 13.48 13.55 -1.00
CA THR A 407 14.12 14.13 -2.18
C THR A 407 13.92 13.20 -3.38
N LEU A 408 13.77 13.82 -4.56
CA LEU A 408 13.68 13.15 -5.85
C LEU A 408 14.98 12.37 -6.17
N TRP A 409 14.87 11.12 -6.63
CA TRP A 409 16.00 10.31 -7.08
C TRP A 409 16.51 10.70 -8.48
N GLY A 410 17.48 11.61 -8.60
CA GLY A 410 17.93 12.10 -9.91
C GLY A 410 16.99 13.18 -10.41
N LYS A 411 16.93 13.42 -11.72
CA LYS A 411 16.16 14.55 -12.29
C LYS A 411 14.77 14.13 -12.77
N ARG A 412 13.84 15.09 -12.78
CA ARG A 412 12.61 14.92 -13.55
C ARG A 412 12.96 14.80 -15.03
N THR A 413 12.24 13.93 -15.72
CA THR A 413 12.34 13.73 -17.15
C THR A 413 10.92 13.74 -17.70
N TYR A 414 10.67 14.60 -18.69
CA TYR A 414 9.41 14.66 -19.41
C TYR A 414 9.63 14.10 -20.80
N GLY A 415 8.54 13.69 -21.47
CA GLY A 415 8.58 13.27 -22.87
C GLY A 415 8.94 14.45 -23.76
N ASP A 416 10.23 14.75 -23.85
CA ASP A 416 10.76 15.73 -24.79
C ASP A 416 10.89 15.07 -26.17
N GLU A 417 10.25 15.67 -27.17
CA GLU A 417 10.42 15.36 -28.60
C GLU A 417 11.89 15.51 -29.07
N THR A 418 12.77 16.05 -28.22
CA THR A 418 14.21 16.24 -28.48
C THR A 418 15.14 15.28 -27.75
N ILE A 419 14.67 14.09 -27.35
CA ILE A 419 15.55 12.89 -27.41
C ILE A 419 15.90 12.69 -28.88
N ALA A 420 16.90 13.47 -29.31
CA ALA A 420 17.34 13.57 -30.67
C ALA A 420 18.13 12.32 -31.03
N ASP A 421 17.55 11.52 -31.93
CA ASP A 421 18.28 10.95 -33.06
C ASP A 421 19.54 10.13 -32.69
N ASP A 422 19.39 9.16 -31.79
CA ASP A 422 20.26 7.98 -31.71
C ASP A 422 19.80 6.84 -32.67
N GLY A 423 18.75 7.09 -33.45
CA GLY A 423 18.34 6.27 -34.59
C GLY A 423 17.45 5.07 -34.25
N PHE A 424 16.94 4.98 -33.02
CA PHE A 424 15.96 3.97 -32.62
C PHE A 424 14.67 4.63 -32.10
N ASP A 425 13.79 4.96 -33.04
CA ASP A 425 12.51 5.61 -32.83
C ASP A 425 11.47 4.59 -32.30
N TYR A 426 11.34 4.47 -30.97
CA TYR A 426 10.27 3.71 -30.31
C TYR A 426 9.39 4.66 -29.45
N PRO A 427 8.27 5.20 -29.98
CA PRO A 427 7.40 6.21 -29.36
C PRO A 427 6.82 5.98 -27.95
N TYR A 428 7.10 4.83 -27.31
CA TYR A 428 6.70 4.51 -25.93
C TYR A 428 7.86 3.98 -25.09
N ALA A 429 9.05 3.79 -25.68
CA ALA A 429 10.29 3.62 -24.93
C ALA A 429 10.64 4.90 -24.16
N ASN A 430 10.12 6.04 -24.62
CA ASN A 430 10.14 7.31 -23.90
C ASN A 430 9.43 7.20 -22.53
N ASN A 431 8.27 6.56 -22.41
CA ASN A 431 7.52 6.48 -21.15
C ASN A 431 8.23 5.66 -20.06
N LEU A 432 9.04 4.67 -20.45
CA LEU A 432 9.86 3.87 -19.53
C LEU A 432 10.98 4.68 -18.87
N HIS A 433 11.38 5.78 -19.50
CA HIS A 433 12.37 6.75 -19.00
C HIS A 433 11.75 8.08 -18.57
N ILE A 434 10.41 8.19 -18.53
CA ILE A 434 9.74 9.39 -18.04
C ILE A 434 9.61 9.29 -16.53
N LYS A 435 10.10 10.31 -15.85
CA LYS A 435 9.98 10.53 -14.42
C LYS A 435 9.33 11.89 -14.18
N PRO A 436 7.99 11.95 -14.19
CA PRO A 436 7.28 13.22 -14.15
C PRO A 436 7.19 13.77 -12.72
N ALA A 437 7.22 12.89 -11.71
CA ALA A 437 7.15 13.23 -10.29
C ALA A 437 7.83 12.17 -9.41
N SER A 438 8.09 12.50 -8.14
CA SER A 438 8.56 11.53 -7.11
C SER A 438 7.60 10.35 -6.93
N PHE A 439 6.30 10.63 -6.84
CA PHE A 439 5.25 9.62 -6.84
C PHE A 439 4.47 9.76 -8.14
N HIS A 440 4.39 8.71 -8.94
CA HIS A 440 3.64 8.70 -10.19
C HIS A 440 2.94 7.36 -10.40
N PHE A 441 1.62 7.33 -10.24
CA PHE A 441 0.81 6.11 -10.36
C PHE A 441 -0.30 6.41 -11.36
N PRO A 442 -0.05 6.23 -12.66
CA PRO A 442 -0.94 6.73 -13.69
C PRO A 442 -2.22 5.89 -13.81
N LEU A 443 -2.15 4.62 -13.41
CA LEU A 443 -3.29 3.71 -13.44
C LEU A 443 -3.28 2.84 -12.19
N ILE A 444 -4.29 3.05 -11.36
CA ILE A 444 -4.75 2.12 -10.34
C ILE A 444 -6.23 1.85 -10.65
N ALA A 445 -6.58 0.63 -11.01
CA ALA A 445 -7.97 0.27 -11.30
C ALA A 445 -8.54 -0.65 -10.22
N LEU A 446 -9.78 -0.42 -9.81
CA LEU A 446 -10.59 -1.29 -8.95
C LEU A 446 -11.82 -1.75 -9.71
N ASP A 447 -12.07 -3.05 -9.73
CA ASP A 447 -13.18 -3.60 -10.50
C ASP A 447 -13.74 -4.88 -9.89
N ALA A 448 -15.06 -5.04 -9.94
CA ALA A 448 -15.66 -6.35 -9.72
C ALA A 448 -15.57 -7.11 -11.04
N ILE A 449 -14.97 -8.29 -11.02
CA ILE A 449 -14.75 -9.10 -12.22
C ILE A 449 -15.46 -10.43 -12.10
N ASN A 450 -15.84 -11.02 -13.24
CA ASN A 450 -16.15 -12.45 -13.31
C ASN A 450 -14.84 -13.25 -13.40
N GLY A 451 -14.92 -14.57 -13.25
CA GLY A 451 -13.76 -15.39 -13.57
C GLY A 451 -13.41 -15.30 -15.06
N ASP A 452 -12.14 -15.52 -15.40
CA ASP A 452 -11.53 -15.32 -16.72
C ASP A 452 -11.49 -13.87 -17.23
N GLN A 453 -12.11 -12.92 -16.51
CA GLN A 453 -12.07 -11.50 -16.83
C GLN A 453 -10.83 -10.87 -16.18
N GLY A 454 -9.75 -10.71 -16.95
CA GLY A 454 -8.51 -10.17 -16.44
C GLY A 454 -7.65 -9.47 -17.48
N ALA A 455 -6.74 -8.65 -16.97
CA ALA A 455 -5.77 -7.85 -17.73
C ALA A 455 -4.72 -8.66 -18.52
N GLY A 456 -4.74 -9.99 -18.45
CA GLY A 456 -3.69 -10.85 -18.98
C GLY A 456 -2.42 -10.88 -18.12
N GLY A 457 -1.38 -11.54 -18.63
CA GLY A 457 -0.11 -11.76 -17.93
C GLY A 457 0.95 -10.68 -18.19
N PHE A 458 2.05 -10.74 -17.45
CA PHE A 458 3.20 -9.86 -17.57
C PHE A 458 4.33 -10.43 -18.41
N CYS A 459 5.12 -9.57 -19.04
CA CYS A 459 6.39 -9.95 -19.67
C CYS A 459 7.58 -9.61 -18.74
N TRP A 460 8.04 -10.58 -17.97
CA TRP A 460 9.25 -10.47 -17.15
C TRP A 460 10.52 -10.46 -18.00
N GLY A 461 11.34 -9.43 -17.91
CA GLY A 461 12.52 -9.24 -18.77
C GLY A 461 12.26 -8.43 -20.04
N PHE A 462 11.05 -7.89 -20.22
CA PHE A 462 10.67 -7.08 -21.38
C PHE A 462 9.92 -5.82 -20.95
N ALA A 463 9.99 -4.80 -21.80
CA ALA A 463 9.55 -3.46 -21.47
C ALA A 463 8.04 -3.23 -21.50
N TYR A 464 7.28 -4.10 -22.17
CA TYR A 464 5.82 -3.97 -22.28
C TYR A 464 5.12 -5.28 -22.02
N ASN A 465 3.93 -5.18 -21.45
CA ASN A 465 3.04 -6.31 -21.24
C ASN A 465 2.25 -6.61 -22.52
N GLY A 466 2.15 -7.89 -22.85
CA GLY A 466 1.45 -8.36 -24.04
C GLY A 466 1.19 -9.86 -23.99
N PRO A 467 0.60 -10.44 -25.04
CA PRO A 467 0.33 -11.86 -25.11
C PRO A 467 1.63 -12.67 -25.10
N ALA A 468 1.54 -13.94 -24.70
CA ALA A 468 2.69 -14.82 -24.53
C ALA A 468 3.61 -14.90 -25.77
N ALA A 469 3.05 -14.80 -26.97
CA ALA A 469 3.80 -14.79 -28.23
C ALA A 469 4.75 -13.59 -28.35
N THR A 470 4.36 -12.42 -27.82
CA THR A 470 5.21 -11.21 -27.80
C THR A 470 6.36 -11.36 -26.81
N CYS A 471 6.13 -11.95 -25.64
CA CYS A 471 7.19 -12.14 -24.64
C CYS A 471 8.22 -13.22 -25.05
N ALA A 472 7.91 -14.14 -25.96
CA ALA A 472 8.77 -15.31 -26.23
C ALA A 472 10.06 -15.02 -27.04
N GLY A 473 10.25 -13.80 -27.57
CA GLY A 473 11.31 -13.49 -28.54
C GLY A 473 12.64 -12.97 -27.96
N ASN A 474 12.68 -12.47 -26.72
CA ASN A 474 13.71 -11.49 -26.30
C ASN A 474 14.44 -11.81 -24.98
N SER A 475 14.64 -13.09 -24.62
CA SER A 475 15.14 -13.51 -23.29
C SER A 475 14.21 -13.12 -22.13
N SER A 476 12.96 -12.82 -22.45
CA SER A 476 11.89 -12.49 -21.53
C SER A 476 10.94 -13.67 -21.33
N GLN A 477 10.10 -13.56 -20.32
CA GLN A 477 9.23 -14.62 -19.85
C GLN A 477 7.81 -14.08 -19.67
N PHE A 478 6.84 -14.76 -20.28
CA PHE A 478 5.44 -14.54 -19.95
C PHE A 478 5.07 -15.18 -18.61
N ILE A 479 4.39 -14.44 -17.76
CA ILE A 479 3.97 -14.86 -16.43
C ILE A 479 2.52 -14.44 -16.28
N ASN A 480 1.63 -15.36 -15.93
CA ASN A 480 0.22 -15.05 -15.81
C ASN A 480 -0.37 -15.74 -14.58
N LEU A 481 -1.45 -15.14 -14.06
CA LEU A 481 -2.38 -15.76 -13.12
C LEU A 481 -3.77 -15.58 -13.73
N THR A 482 -4.51 -16.66 -13.93
CA THR A 482 -5.84 -16.60 -14.54
C THR A 482 -6.88 -16.27 -13.47
N PRO A 483 -7.56 -15.11 -13.54
CA PRO A 483 -8.54 -14.74 -12.51
C PRO A 483 -9.69 -15.74 -12.43
N GLY A 484 -10.14 -16.04 -11.22
CA GLY A 484 -11.30 -16.89 -10.91
C GLY A 484 -11.03 -18.40 -10.90
N HIS A 485 -9.78 -18.82 -11.11
CA HIS A 485 -9.35 -20.22 -11.09
C HIS A 485 -8.67 -20.57 -9.77
N ILE A 486 -9.46 -21.09 -8.80
CA ILE A 486 -8.89 -21.56 -7.53
C ILE A 486 -8.46 -23.03 -7.66
N GLY A 487 -7.16 -23.27 -7.48
CA GLY A 487 -6.53 -24.56 -7.78
C GLY A 487 -6.88 -25.71 -6.83
N SER A 488 -6.56 -26.93 -7.26
CA SER A 488 -6.76 -28.19 -6.51
C SER A 488 -5.97 -28.31 -5.19
N ALA A 489 -5.15 -27.31 -4.83
CA ALA A 489 -4.50 -27.29 -3.52
C ALA A 489 -5.50 -27.37 -2.36
N TYR A 490 -6.73 -26.94 -2.59
CA TYR A 490 -7.79 -26.93 -1.59
C TYR A 490 -8.64 -28.21 -1.56
N SER A 491 -8.32 -29.26 -2.36
CA SER A 491 -9.16 -30.46 -2.51
C SER A 491 -8.78 -31.69 -1.65
N ASN A 492 -8.04 -31.51 -0.54
CA ASN A 492 -7.48 -32.62 0.25
C ASN A 492 -8.55 -33.50 0.96
N GLY A 493 -8.96 -34.60 0.31
CA GLY A 493 -9.26 -35.92 0.89
C GLY A 493 -10.53 -36.14 1.72
N SER A 494 -11.12 -35.10 2.32
CA SER A 494 -12.46 -35.15 2.95
C SER A 494 -13.39 -34.03 2.49
N TYR A 495 -12.82 -32.98 1.89
CA TYR A 495 -13.54 -31.87 1.28
C TYR A 495 -13.56 -32.06 -0.23
N THR A 496 -14.40 -32.98 -0.69
CA THR A 496 -14.58 -33.23 -2.12
C THR A 496 -15.29 -32.03 -2.77
N ALA A 497 -14.62 -31.35 -3.72
CA ALA A 497 -15.20 -30.59 -4.83
C ALA A 497 -15.77 -29.16 -4.63
N ALA A 498 -15.47 -28.41 -3.57
CA ALA A 498 -16.07 -27.06 -3.41
C ALA A 498 -15.17 -25.85 -3.75
N MET A 499 -13.87 -26.04 -3.96
CA MET A 499 -12.96 -24.97 -4.40
C MET A 499 -12.42 -25.14 -5.81
N GLU A 500 -12.43 -26.34 -6.39
CA GLU A 500 -11.99 -26.56 -7.77
C GLU A 500 -12.96 -25.84 -8.71
N HIS A 501 -12.53 -24.68 -9.21
CA HIS A 501 -13.24 -23.94 -10.26
C HIS A 501 -12.47 -24.10 -11.57
N SER A 502 -12.26 -25.35 -12.00
CA SER A 502 -11.72 -25.65 -13.34
C SER A 502 -12.86 -25.70 -14.35
N GLY A 503 -12.80 -24.87 -15.40
CA GLY A 503 -13.82 -24.79 -16.45
C GLY A 503 -14.93 -23.79 -16.17
N ALA A 504 -16.05 -23.88 -16.91
CA ALA A 504 -17.15 -22.91 -17.06
C ALA A 504 -17.95 -22.49 -15.80
N ASN A 505 -17.34 -22.52 -14.61
CA ASN A 505 -17.89 -22.11 -13.32
C ASN A 505 -16.90 -21.18 -12.58
N SER A 506 -16.23 -20.27 -13.28
CA SER A 506 -15.17 -19.43 -12.71
C SER A 506 -15.73 -18.42 -11.68
N THR A 507 -15.00 -18.18 -10.58
CA THR A 507 -15.48 -17.29 -9.50
C THR A 507 -15.18 -15.84 -9.82
N GLY A 508 -16.19 -14.98 -9.66
CA GLY A 508 -16.00 -13.55 -9.62
C GLY A 508 -15.26 -13.11 -8.36
N GLY A 509 -14.63 -11.96 -8.45
CA GLY A 509 -13.76 -11.41 -7.42
C GLY A 509 -13.65 -9.91 -7.53
N LEU A 510 -12.87 -9.33 -6.62
CA LEU A 510 -12.44 -7.95 -6.70
C LEU A 510 -11.03 -7.93 -7.31
N ALA A 511 -10.85 -7.16 -8.36
CA ALA A 511 -9.57 -6.98 -9.00
C ALA A 511 -8.99 -5.60 -8.70
N ILE A 512 -7.68 -5.56 -8.46
CA ILE A 512 -6.87 -4.36 -8.28
C ILE A 512 -5.72 -4.44 -9.27
N TYR A 513 -5.60 -3.43 -10.13
CA TYR A 513 -4.53 -3.35 -11.12
C TYR A 513 -3.72 -2.09 -10.92
N MET A 514 -2.43 -2.20 -11.18
CA MET A 514 -1.54 -1.04 -11.31
C MET A 514 -0.69 -1.21 -12.56
N ARG A 515 -0.52 -0.13 -13.35
CA ARG A 515 0.39 -0.14 -14.51
C ARG A 515 1.28 1.10 -14.52
N ASP A 516 2.50 0.90 -14.99
CA ASP A 516 3.50 1.95 -15.25
C ASP A 516 3.73 2.86 -14.03
N ALA A 517 3.58 2.31 -12.82
CA ALA A 517 3.74 3.08 -11.60
C ALA A 517 5.22 3.27 -11.22
N GLN A 518 5.53 4.38 -10.57
CA GLN A 518 6.88 4.75 -10.18
C GLN A 518 6.88 5.45 -8.81
N LEU A 519 7.86 5.09 -7.98
CA LEU A 519 8.21 5.80 -6.76
C LEU A 519 9.70 6.12 -6.84
N GLN A 520 10.04 7.33 -7.26
CA GLN A 520 11.41 7.70 -7.58
C GLN A 520 11.93 8.78 -6.62
N ALA A 521 11.87 8.47 -5.32
CA ALA A 521 12.28 9.36 -4.23
C ALA A 521 12.88 8.58 -3.05
N PHE A 522 13.59 9.29 -2.18
CA PHE A 522 14.18 8.72 -0.97
C PHE A 522 14.12 9.70 0.20
N SER A 523 14.07 9.16 1.43
CA SER A 523 14.15 9.96 2.64
C SER A 523 15.61 10.28 2.98
N ARG A 524 15.88 11.55 3.31
CA ARG A 524 17.22 12.00 3.72
C ARG A 524 17.44 11.98 5.22
N ASN A 525 16.42 11.72 6.03
CA ASN A 525 16.58 11.80 7.48
C ASN A 525 15.66 10.81 8.19
N VAL A 526 16.22 10.11 9.16
CA VAL A 526 15.46 9.28 10.11
C VAL A 526 15.42 9.97 11.46
N ARG A 527 14.22 10.20 11.97
CA ARG A 527 13.98 10.79 13.30
C ARG A 527 13.51 9.71 14.25
N PHE A 528 14.12 9.58 15.42
CA PHE A 528 13.62 8.73 16.50
C PHE A 528 12.88 9.58 17.52
N LEU A 529 11.68 9.13 17.89
CA LEU A 529 10.76 9.79 18.80
C LEU A 529 10.39 8.85 19.93
N GLU A 530 10.87 9.13 21.15
CA GLU A 530 10.52 8.37 22.34
C GLU A 530 9.42 9.08 23.14
N ARG A 531 8.46 8.31 23.66
CA ARG A 531 7.34 8.80 24.46
C ARG A 531 7.39 8.27 25.89
N ASP A 532 6.90 9.07 26.84
CA ASP A 532 6.80 8.67 28.24
C ASP A 532 5.57 7.78 28.50
N GLY A 533 5.40 7.33 29.75
CA GLY A 533 4.28 6.48 30.14
C GLY A 533 2.88 7.11 30.01
N ASN A 534 2.79 8.42 29.76
CA ASN A 534 1.54 9.12 29.45
C ASN A 534 1.32 9.27 27.92
N GLY A 535 2.31 8.90 27.10
CA GLY A 535 2.29 9.02 25.65
C GLY A 535 2.84 10.36 25.14
N ASP A 536 3.38 11.20 26.02
CA ASP A 536 3.95 12.50 25.64
C ASP A 536 5.36 12.34 25.07
N LEU A 537 5.67 13.07 23.99
CA LEU A 537 7.01 13.07 23.40
C LEU A 537 8.04 13.59 24.42
N ILE A 538 9.20 12.91 24.54
CA ILE A 538 10.32 13.33 25.38
C ILE A 538 11.33 14.10 24.51
N PRO A 539 11.34 15.46 24.52
CA PRO A 539 12.12 16.23 23.54
C PRO A 539 13.64 16.02 23.67
N ALA A 540 14.12 15.71 24.87
CA ALA A 540 15.54 15.43 25.12
C ALA A 540 16.00 14.10 24.49
N LYS A 541 15.08 13.24 24.06
CA LYS A 541 15.34 11.94 23.44
C LYS A 541 14.97 11.91 21.96
N GLU A 542 14.65 13.06 21.36
CA GLU A 542 14.54 13.19 19.91
C GLU A 542 15.93 13.08 19.28
N ARG A 543 16.10 12.18 18.31
CA ARG A 543 17.36 12.00 17.57
C ARG A 543 17.10 12.10 16.08
N ASN A 544 17.81 13.00 15.40
CA ASN A 544 17.74 13.14 13.94
C ASN A 544 19.05 12.62 13.35
N LEU A 545 18.97 11.61 12.49
CA LEU A 545 20.13 11.02 11.83
C LEU A 545 20.08 11.32 10.33
N ASP A 546 21.19 11.80 9.78
CA ASP A 546 21.40 11.95 8.33
C ASP A 546 21.79 10.59 7.73
N TRP A 547 20.90 9.64 7.96
CA TRP A 547 20.90 8.31 7.39
C TRP A 547 19.56 8.14 6.66
N GLY A 548 19.58 7.40 5.56
CA GLY A 548 18.39 7.16 4.76
C GLY A 548 18.26 5.71 4.33
N LEU A 549 17.02 5.25 4.24
CA LEU A 549 16.65 4.06 3.49
C LEU A 549 16.16 4.53 2.11
N ILE A 550 16.81 4.04 1.07
CA ILE A 550 16.52 4.41 -0.31
C ILE A 550 15.65 3.30 -0.92
N TYR A 551 14.47 3.69 -1.36
CA TYR A 551 13.49 2.85 -2.04
C TYR A 551 13.03 3.56 -3.31
N ALA A 552 13.83 3.47 -4.36
CA ALA A 552 13.39 3.87 -5.70
C ALA A 552 12.75 2.64 -6.37
N LEU A 553 11.55 2.79 -6.93
CA LEU A 553 10.81 1.78 -7.66
C LEU A 553 10.47 2.31 -9.05
N ALA A 554 10.91 1.59 -10.07
CA ALA A 554 10.64 1.83 -11.48
C ALA A 554 9.72 0.74 -12.04
N ASN A 555 8.94 1.13 -13.05
CA ASN A 555 8.03 0.27 -13.81
C ASN A 555 7.30 -0.77 -12.95
N VAL A 556 6.47 -0.27 -12.03
CA VAL A 556 5.71 -1.10 -11.10
C VAL A 556 4.38 -1.49 -11.73
N ASP A 557 4.23 -2.79 -11.95
CA ASP A 557 3.00 -3.41 -12.43
C ASP A 557 2.43 -4.37 -11.38
N ALA A 558 1.12 -4.35 -11.23
CA ALA A 558 0.42 -5.26 -10.32
C ALA A 558 -0.91 -5.75 -10.88
N SER A 559 -1.22 -7.02 -10.63
CA SER A 559 -2.54 -7.60 -10.81
C SER A 559 -2.86 -8.42 -9.56
N ILE A 560 -3.85 -7.99 -8.81
CA ILE A 560 -4.29 -8.60 -7.55
C ILE A 560 -5.75 -8.98 -7.72
N TYR A 561 -6.08 -10.26 -7.52
CA TYR A 561 -7.45 -10.76 -7.54
C TYR A 561 -7.79 -11.28 -6.16
N LEU A 562 -8.92 -10.83 -5.61
CA LEU A 562 -9.41 -11.22 -4.30
C LEU A 562 -10.73 -11.96 -4.47
N TYR A 563 -10.82 -13.16 -3.92
CA TYR A 563 -11.99 -14.01 -3.95
C TYR A 563 -12.58 -14.16 -2.54
N PRO A 564 -13.92 -14.08 -2.41
CA PRO A 564 -14.57 -14.22 -1.12
C PRO A 564 -14.42 -15.65 -0.58
N GLY A 565 -14.12 -15.78 0.71
CA GLY A 565 -14.02 -17.05 1.44
C GLY A 565 -13.98 -16.91 2.97
N GLY A 566 -14.30 -15.73 3.50
CA GLY A 566 -14.22 -15.38 4.92
C GLY A 566 -15.46 -15.70 5.76
N ASN A 567 -16.37 -16.57 5.30
CA ASN A 567 -17.56 -17.02 6.05
C ASN A 567 -17.36 -18.44 6.64
N SER A 568 -17.99 -18.69 7.78
CA SER A 568 -18.08 -19.99 8.46
C SER A 568 -18.54 -21.19 7.61
N TYR A 569 -19.41 -20.98 6.62
CA TYR A 569 -19.86 -22.05 5.71
C TYR A 569 -18.91 -22.28 4.53
N ASP A 570 -17.92 -21.40 4.36
CA ASP A 570 -16.88 -21.55 3.35
C ASP A 570 -15.92 -22.64 3.84
N GLN A 571 -15.55 -23.56 2.96
CA GLN A 571 -14.75 -24.73 3.35
C GLN A 571 -13.31 -24.37 3.75
N ASP A 572 -12.91 -23.10 3.55
CA ASP A 572 -11.51 -22.67 3.48
C ASP A 572 -11.16 -21.47 4.35
N SER A 573 -12.10 -21.00 5.20
CA SER A 573 -11.93 -19.92 6.18
C SER A 573 -10.83 -18.91 5.79
N GLY A 574 -11.12 -17.97 4.91
CA GLY A 574 -10.20 -16.87 4.57
C GLY A 574 -10.46 -16.28 3.19
N ILE A 575 -9.93 -15.08 2.95
CA ILE A 575 -9.95 -14.48 1.61
C ILE A 575 -8.89 -15.22 0.76
N VAL A 576 -9.23 -15.67 -0.44
CA VAL A 576 -8.24 -16.24 -1.36
C VAL A 576 -7.80 -15.17 -2.34
N ALA A 577 -6.51 -15.12 -2.66
CA ALA A 577 -5.96 -14.09 -3.52
C ALA A 577 -4.92 -14.60 -4.52
N ASP A 578 -5.03 -14.15 -5.75
CA ASP A 578 -3.95 -14.25 -6.73
C ASP A 578 -3.19 -12.93 -6.75
N LEU A 579 -1.87 -13.01 -6.57
CA LEU A 579 -1.01 -11.84 -6.40
C LEU A 579 0.09 -11.87 -7.45
N MET A 580 0.10 -10.89 -8.35
CA MET A 580 1.20 -10.68 -9.28
C MET A 580 1.71 -9.25 -9.13
N LEU A 581 2.95 -9.09 -8.68
CA LEU A 581 3.62 -7.81 -8.52
C LEU A 581 4.95 -7.86 -9.25
N MET A 582 5.29 -6.79 -9.96
CA MET A 582 6.51 -6.70 -10.73
C MET A 582 7.07 -5.28 -10.64
N SER A 583 8.38 -5.16 -10.50
CA SER A 583 9.13 -3.94 -10.75
C SER A 583 10.36 -4.30 -11.57
N GLN A 584 10.66 -3.52 -12.60
CA GLN A 584 11.76 -3.79 -13.50
C GLN A 584 12.61 -2.55 -13.70
N THR A 585 13.92 -2.74 -13.65
CA THR A 585 14.88 -1.76 -14.16
C THR A 585 15.24 -2.15 -15.58
N PHE A 586 15.07 -1.23 -16.53
CA PHE A 586 15.47 -1.39 -17.92
C PHE A 586 16.83 -0.75 -18.17
N ASP A 587 17.53 -1.26 -19.17
CA ASP A 587 18.84 -0.77 -19.55
C ASP A 587 18.77 0.66 -20.11
N GLU A 588 19.71 1.51 -19.72
CA GLU A 588 19.81 2.89 -20.22
C GLU A 588 20.02 2.94 -21.74
N ASP A 589 20.79 2.00 -22.31
CA ASP A 589 21.12 1.96 -23.74
C ASP A 589 20.11 1.14 -24.57
N ASP A 590 19.34 0.24 -23.93
CA ASP A 590 18.32 -0.61 -24.58
C ASP A 590 17.07 -0.75 -23.70
N PRO A 591 16.11 0.20 -23.78
CA PRO A 591 14.91 0.21 -22.93
C PRO A 591 14.02 -1.02 -23.11
N LEU A 592 14.26 -1.87 -24.12
CA LEU A 592 13.48 -3.08 -24.35
C LEU A 592 13.94 -4.27 -23.50
N ARG A 593 15.05 -4.13 -22.76
CA ARG A 593 15.66 -5.21 -21.98
C ARG A 593 15.91 -4.78 -20.54
N GLN A 594 15.76 -5.73 -19.61
CA GLN A 594 16.24 -5.53 -18.24
C GLN A 594 17.74 -5.26 -18.25
N GLY A 595 18.18 -4.25 -17.49
CA GLY A 595 19.58 -3.84 -17.46
C GLY A 595 19.87 -2.85 -16.34
N SER A 596 20.94 -2.08 -16.49
CA SER A 596 21.38 -1.10 -15.48
C SER A 596 20.90 0.29 -15.88
N ASN A 597 20.28 1.00 -14.93
CA ASN A 597 19.92 2.40 -15.10
C ASN A 597 19.87 3.07 -13.72
N TRP A 598 20.86 3.91 -13.46
CA TRP A 598 20.99 4.59 -12.17
C TRP A 598 19.90 5.64 -11.93
N ASP A 599 19.55 6.42 -12.95
CA ASP A 599 18.66 7.58 -12.80
C ASP A 599 17.18 7.19 -12.81
N HIS A 600 16.82 6.09 -13.49
CA HIS A 600 15.44 5.64 -13.65
C HIS A 600 15.17 4.23 -13.12
N GLY A 601 16.17 3.56 -12.57
CA GLY A 601 16.03 2.21 -12.05
C GLY A 601 15.40 2.12 -10.67
N THR A 602 15.14 0.89 -10.26
CA THR A 602 14.74 0.53 -8.90
C THR A 602 15.99 0.30 -8.06
N HIS A 603 16.08 0.95 -6.90
CA HIS A 603 17.23 0.84 -6.01
C HIS A 603 16.78 0.61 -4.56
N LEU A 604 17.44 -0.31 -3.88
CA LEU A 604 17.22 -0.66 -2.47
C LEU A 604 18.54 -0.51 -1.71
N MET A 605 18.75 0.62 -1.03
CA MET A 605 20.03 0.94 -0.40
C MET A 605 19.88 1.50 1.01
N ILE A 606 20.96 1.39 1.78
CA ILE A 606 21.18 2.19 2.98
C ILE A 606 22.17 3.29 2.63
N ALA A 607 21.99 4.48 3.19
CA ALA A 607 22.77 5.64 2.79
C ALA A 607 23.17 6.55 3.96
N ASP A 608 24.37 7.11 3.87
CA ASP A 608 24.68 8.38 4.49
C ASP A 608 24.14 9.48 3.58
N THR A 609 23.17 10.24 4.10
CA THR A 609 22.44 11.27 3.35
C THR A 609 22.94 12.68 3.67
N ASN A 610 24.05 12.81 4.41
CA ASN A 610 24.69 14.08 4.69
C ASN A 610 25.40 14.64 3.44
N ILE A 611 24.64 15.39 2.64
CA ILE A 611 25.12 16.04 1.42
C ILE A 611 26.18 17.12 1.71
N ASN A 612 26.24 17.65 2.94
CA ASN A 612 27.04 18.82 3.33
C ASN A 612 28.36 18.47 4.07
N GLY A 613 28.79 17.21 4.07
CA GLY A 613 29.87 16.68 4.93
C GLY A 613 31.31 17.18 4.69
N LEU A 614 31.56 18.18 3.85
CA LEU A 614 32.86 18.85 3.74
C LEU A 614 32.68 20.37 3.82
N ASP A 615 33.42 20.99 4.74
CA ASP A 615 33.43 22.44 4.99
C ASP A 615 33.33 23.24 3.68
N ALA A 616 32.30 24.07 3.58
CA ALA A 616 32.14 25.12 2.56
C ALA A 616 33.25 26.21 2.64
N GLY A 617 34.38 25.93 3.29
CA GLY A 617 35.40 26.88 3.71
C GLY A 617 36.72 26.84 2.93
N SER A 618 36.92 25.95 1.95
CA SER A 618 38.18 25.93 1.19
C SER A 618 38.01 25.54 -0.28
N GLY A 619 37.61 26.50 -1.12
CA GLY A 619 37.74 26.39 -2.58
C GLY A 619 36.65 27.18 -3.31
N GLY A 620 37.04 28.23 -4.03
CA GLY A 620 36.11 29.04 -4.82
C GLY A 620 35.47 28.26 -5.97
N TYR A 621 34.29 28.73 -6.41
CA TYR A 621 33.59 28.42 -7.66
C TYR A 621 34.04 27.13 -8.38
N GLY A 622 33.29 26.05 -8.14
CA GLY A 622 33.37 24.80 -8.89
C GLY A 622 33.54 23.58 -7.99
N GLU A 623 32.47 22.79 -7.87
CA GLU A 623 32.51 21.37 -7.49
C GLU A 623 33.12 21.04 -6.12
N THR A 624 32.39 21.32 -5.04
CA THR A 624 32.69 20.72 -3.73
C THR A 624 32.46 19.19 -3.80
N PRO A 625 33.44 18.36 -3.39
CA PRO A 625 33.25 16.92 -3.28
C PRO A 625 32.10 16.61 -2.32
N ARG A 626 31.11 15.84 -2.79
CA ARG A 626 29.96 15.41 -1.98
C ARG A 626 30.23 14.03 -1.39
N ASN A 627 29.79 13.80 -0.14
CA ASN A 627 29.97 12.54 0.59
C ASN A 627 28.67 11.75 0.80
N ALA A 628 27.51 12.22 0.32
CA ALA A 628 26.29 11.43 0.40
C ALA A 628 26.39 10.20 -0.51
N MET A 629 26.40 9.01 0.10
CA MET A 629 26.63 7.75 -0.59
C MET A 629 25.69 6.68 -0.07
N GLY A 630 25.16 5.89 -1.02
CA GLY A 630 24.39 4.69 -0.75
C GLY A 630 25.20 3.43 -1.04
N ILE A 631 24.91 2.36 -0.30
CA ILE A 631 25.34 1.00 -0.59
C ILE A 631 24.14 0.05 -0.45
N GLY A 632 24.03 -0.92 -1.34
CA GLY A 632 22.93 -1.87 -1.33
C GLY A 632 22.75 -2.53 -2.70
N PHE A 633 21.50 -2.70 -3.09
CA PHE A 633 21.11 -3.31 -4.35
C PHE A 633 20.68 -2.25 -5.35
N LEU A 634 21.45 -2.16 -6.43
CA LEU A 634 21.25 -1.26 -7.55
C LEU A 634 20.51 -2.00 -8.67
N ASP A 635 19.79 -1.25 -9.50
CA ASP A 635 19.17 -1.75 -10.74
C ASP A 635 18.33 -3.01 -10.49
N THR A 636 17.59 -2.96 -9.39
CA THR A 636 16.81 -4.09 -8.92
C THR A 636 15.66 -4.36 -9.87
N SER A 637 15.41 -5.62 -10.15
CA SER A 637 14.15 -6.06 -10.74
C SER A 637 13.62 -7.16 -9.84
N PHE A 638 12.34 -7.09 -9.47
CA PHE A 638 11.70 -8.19 -8.75
C PHE A 638 10.33 -8.54 -9.34
N LEU A 639 9.98 -9.80 -9.14
CA LEU A 639 8.68 -10.37 -9.43
C LEU A 639 8.22 -11.16 -8.22
N LEU A 640 7.00 -10.91 -7.77
CA LEU A 640 6.25 -11.78 -6.87
C LEU A 640 5.03 -12.30 -7.63
N ALA A 641 4.91 -13.62 -7.75
CA ALA A 641 3.70 -14.27 -8.23
C ALA A 641 3.26 -15.30 -7.19
N ALA A 642 2.06 -15.18 -6.64
CA ALA A 642 1.51 -16.12 -5.68
C ALA A 642 0.08 -16.47 -6.09
N ASN A 643 -0.14 -17.75 -6.41
CA ASN A 643 -1.45 -18.27 -6.81
C ASN A 643 -2.19 -18.80 -5.59
N ASP A 644 -3.50 -18.57 -5.54
CA ASP A 644 -4.40 -19.07 -4.51
C ASP A 644 -3.89 -18.82 -3.07
N THR A 645 -3.40 -17.62 -2.80
CA THR A 645 -2.93 -17.22 -1.48
C THR A 645 -4.10 -17.10 -0.52
N ARG A 646 -4.17 -17.95 0.50
CA ARG A 646 -5.14 -17.79 1.59
C ARG A 646 -4.67 -16.72 2.56
N ILE A 647 -5.54 -15.74 2.82
CA ILE A 647 -5.41 -14.68 3.80
C ILE A 647 -6.43 -14.95 4.91
N MET A 648 -5.94 -15.26 6.11
CA MET A 648 -6.78 -15.71 7.23
C MET A 648 -6.41 -15.00 8.53
N LEU A 649 -7.41 -14.67 9.35
CA LEU A 649 -7.22 -14.38 10.77
C LEU A 649 -7.21 -15.70 11.53
N LYS A 650 -6.03 -16.10 11.99
CA LYS A 650 -5.87 -17.34 12.74
C LYS A 650 -6.16 -17.09 14.22
N GLU A 651 -6.99 -17.94 14.81
CA GLU A 651 -7.23 -18.00 16.26
C GLU A 651 -5.96 -18.38 17.01
N GLN A 652 -5.82 -17.86 18.24
CA GLN A 652 -4.77 -18.29 19.17
C GLN A 652 -5.12 -19.68 19.72
N SER A 653 -4.12 -20.55 19.81
CA SER A 653 -4.25 -21.90 20.36
C SER A 653 -3.93 -21.93 21.86
N GLY A 654 -4.78 -22.58 22.66
CA GLY A 654 -4.56 -22.73 24.11
C GLY A 654 -5.81 -22.44 24.95
N THR A 655 -5.70 -22.50 26.27
CA THR A 655 -6.83 -22.23 27.18
C THR A 655 -6.59 -21.10 28.20
N ASN A 656 -5.42 -20.46 28.25
CA ASN A 656 -5.12 -19.44 29.27
C ASN A 656 -3.92 -18.54 28.91
N ASP A 657 -4.04 -17.56 28.01
CA ASP A 657 -3.05 -16.45 27.93
C ASP A 657 -1.57 -16.88 27.66
N MET A 658 -1.28 -18.10 27.18
CA MET A 658 0.10 -18.64 27.14
C MET A 658 0.78 -18.67 25.77
N ASP A 659 0.05 -18.59 24.65
CA ASP A 659 0.66 -18.68 23.31
C ASP A 659 0.02 -17.70 22.32
N TYR A 660 0.45 -16.44 22.40
CA TYR A 660 0.02 -15.37 21.51
C TYR A 660 0.58 -15.50 20.09
N TYR A 661 1.67 -16.27 19.90
CA TYR A 661 2.36 -16.48 18.62
C TYR A 661 1.61 -17.45 17.70
N SER A 662 0.70 -18.25 18.24
CA SER A 662 -0.10 -19.21 17.47
C SER A 662 -1.22 -18.56 16.63
N GLY A 663 -1.66 -17.34 16.97
CA GLY A 663 -2.70 -16.58 16.26
C GLY A 663 -2.16 -15.33 15.54
N GLY A 664 -3.00 -14.66 14.76
CA GLY A 664 -2.62 -13.45 14.02
C GLY A 664 -3.08 -13.44 12.56
N LEU A 665 -2.44 -12.59 11.74
CA LEU A 665 -2.66 -12.55 10.28
C LEU A 665 -1.79 -13.62 9.62
N ASP A 666 -2.41 -14.63 9.02
CA ASP A 666 -1.76 -15.77 8.37
C ASP A 666 -1.97 -15.70 6.85
N LEU A 667 -0.87 -15.73 6.11
CA LEU A 667 -0.81 -15.71 4.64
C LEU A 667 -0.21 -17.04 4.19
N ALA A 668 -0.94 -17.85 3.43
CA ALA A 668 -0.48 -19.16 2.97
C ALA A 668 -0.77 -19.34 1.48
N SER A 669 0.27 -19.37 0.65
CA SER A 669 0.14 -19.73 -0.77
C SER A 669 0.74 -21.11 -1.02
N PRO A 670 0.02 -21.99 -1.72
CA PRO A 670 0.53 -23.30 -2.10
C PRO A 670 1.41 -23.21 -3.37
N SER A 671 1.50 -22.05 -4.02
CA SER A 671 2.29 -21.83 -5.23
C SER A 671 2.76 -20.37 -5.31
N THR A 672 3.99 -20.11 -4.89
CA THR A 672 4.66 -18.81 -4.93
C THR A 672 5.92 -18.90 -5.77
N ARG A 673 6.19 -17.84 -6.54
CA ARG A 673 7.49 -17.49 -7.10
C ARG A 673 7.88 -16.10 -6.67
N PHE A 674 9.11 -15.97 -6.18
CA PHE A 674 9.76 -14.69 -6.00
C PHE A 674 11.07 -14.69 -6.79
N ASN A 675 11.14 -13.89 -7.84
CA ASN A 675 12.36 -13.70 -8.62
C ASN A 675 12.93 -12.32 -8.31
N TYR A 676 14.24 -12.25 -8.07
CA TYR A 676 14.91 -11.02 -7.72
C TYR A 676 16.28 -10.98 -8.39
N LYS A 677 16.50 -9.94 -9.19
CA LYS A 677 17.78 -9.64 -9.83
C LYS A 677 18.24 -8.28 -9.37
N ALA A 678 19.51 -8.14 -9.02
CA ALA A 678 20.09 -6.86 -8.66
C ALA A 678 21.61 -6.87 -8.79
N THR A 679 22.19 -5.67 -8.78
CA THR A 679 23.64 -5.49 -8.64
C THR A 679 23.93 -5.00 -7.23
N PHE A 680 24.61 -5.81 -6.41
CA PHE A 680 25.14 -5.30 -5.14
C PHE A 680 26.25 -4.30 -5.43
N GLY A 681 26.14 -3.09 -4.88
CA GLY A 681 27.03 -1.99 -5.18
C GLY A 681 26.71 -0.75 -4.36
N GLY A 682 27.18 0.40 -4.83
CA GLY A 682 26.87 1.68 -4.20
C GLY A 682 27.18 2.85 -5.12
N GLY A 683 26.74 4.03 -4.72
CA GLY A 683 26.97 5.24 -5.50
C GLY A 683 26.63 6.52 -4.77
N ILE A 684 26.84 7.63 -5.44
CA ILE A 684 26.56 8.96 -4.89
C ILE A 684 25.11 9.32 -5.09
N LEU A 685 24.52 9.85 -4.02
CA LEU A 685 23.12 10.25 -4.02
C LEU A 685 22.92 11.60 -4.74
N PRO A 686 21.77 11.78 -5.40
CA PRO A 686 21.40 13.07 -5.99
C PRO A 686 21.13 14.12 -4.90
N ASP A 687 21.36 15.40 -5.24
CA ASP A 687 20.94 16.54 -4.42
C ASP A 687 19.47 16.93 -4.64
N ASP A 688 19.02 18.00 -3.97
CA ASP A 688 17.63 18.49 -4.05
C ASP A 688 17.19 18.92 -5.47
N ASN A 689 18.15 19.12 -6.38
CA ASN A 689 17.90 19.42 -7.80
C ASN A 689 18.13 18.20 -8.70
N GLY A 690 18.30 17.00 -8.12
CA GLY A 690 18.60 15.78 -8.87
C GLY A 690 20.02 15.71 -9.43
N SER A 691 20.96 16.54 -8.97
CA SER A 691 22.33 16.61 -9.51
C SER A 691 23.34 15.84 -8.67
N TYR A 692 24.31 15.22 -9.34
CA TYR A 692 25.39 14.44 -8.72
C TYR A 692 26.70 15.23 -8.55
N GLY A 693 26.77 16.48 -9.04
CA GLY A 693 28.03 17.23 -9.10
C GLY A 693 28.87 16.78 -10.29
N ILE A 694 30.00 16.11 -10.06
CA ILE A 694 30.90 15.58 -11.12
C ILE A 694 30.36 14.33 -11.85
N GLY A 695 29.05 14.07 -11.76
CA GLY A 695 28.37 12.89 -12.32
C GLY A 695 28.12 11.77 -11.31
N PRO A 696 27.22 10.82 -11.63
CA PRO A 696 26.99 9.65 -10.79
C PRO A 696 28.27 8.81 -10.73
N ARG A 697 28.72 8.47 -9.52
CA ARG A 697 29.89 7.62 -9.29
C ARG A 697 29.40 6.31 -8.70
N ILE A 698 29.26 5.30 -9.55
CA ILE A 698 28.68 4.00 -9.19
C ILE A 698 29.80 2.96 -9.11
N VAL A 699 29.72 2.09 -8.11
CA VAL A 699 30.59 0.94 -7.92
C VAL A 699 29.73 -0.32 -7.93
N GLN A 700 29.92 -1.16 -8.94
CA GLN A 700 29.27 -2.47 -9.04
C GLN A 700 30.16 -3.53 -8.40
N GLY A 701 29.64 -4.23 -7.39
CA GLY A 701 30.34 -5.26 -6.64
C GLY A 701 30.04 -6.68 -7.15
N ALA A 702 28.78 -7.10 -7.07
CA ALA A 702 28.36 -8.46 -7.43
C ALA A 702 26.98 -8.47 -8.10
N LEU A 703 26.80 -9.32 -9.12
CA LEU A 703 25.50 -9.60 -9.70
C LEU A 703 24.80 -10.65 -8.84
N LEU A 704 23.58 -10.35 -8.41
CA LEU A 704 22.71 -11.24 -7.65
C LEU A 704 21.52 -11.60 -8.54
N ASP A 705 21.25 -12.90 -8.69
CA ASP A 705 19.99 -13.38 -9.26
C ASP A 705 19.55 -14.57 -8.42
N PHE A 706 18.39 -14.46 -7.80
CA PHE A 706 17.78 -15.56 -7.10
C PHE A 706 16.30 -15.70 -7.43
N ASN A 707 15.85 -16.93 -7.36
CA ASN A 707 14.50 -17.35 -7.66
C ASN A 707 14.07 -18.32 -6.56
N MET A 708 13.00 -17.99 -5.85
CA MET A 708 12.38 -18.88 -4.88
C MET A 708 11.08 -19.37 -5.47
N GLU A 709 10.85 -20.68 -5.46
CA GLU A 709 9.65 -21.32 -5.98
C GLU A 709 9.18 -22.41 -5.00
N GLY A 710 7.87 -22.53 -4.84
CA GLY A 710 7.25 -23.58 -4.04
C GLY A 710 6.04 -23.08 -3.25
N ALA A 711 5.84 -23.58 -2.04
CA ALA A 711 4.79 -23.10 -1.14
C ALA A 711 5.38 -22.20 -0.06
N LEU A 712 4.68 -21.13 0.30
CA LEU A 712 5.09 -20.16 1.32
C LEU A 712 3.94 -19.85 2.28
N ASN A 713 4.24 -19.85 3.58
CA ASN A 713 3.38 -19.34 4.62
C ASN A 713 4.14 -18.33 5.48
N VAL A 714 3.49 -17.21 5.79
CA VAL A 714 3.99 -16.16 6.69
C VAL A 714 2.87 -15.78 7.64
N ARG A 715 3.19 -15.65 8.92
CA ARG A 715 2.26 -15.17 9.96
C ARG A 715 2.85 -13.99 10.70
N PHE A 716 2.02 -12.97 10.89
CA PHE A 716 2.28 -11.86 11.80
C PHE A 716 1.39 -12.01 13.03
N SER A 717 2.01 -12.02 14.20
CA SER A 717 1.37 -12.31 15.48
C SER A 717 1.53 -11.12 16.44
N PRO A 718 0.54 -10.88 17.31
CA PRO A 718 0.67 -9.86 18.35
C PRO A 718 1.77 -10.22 19.36
N SER A 719 2.24 -9.23 20.11
CA SER A 719 3.14 -9.48 21.24
C SER A 719 2.47 -10.31 22.33
N ASN A 720 3.27 -11.14 23.01
CA ASN A 720 2.85 -11.87 24.20
C ASN A 720 3.15 -11.03 25.46
N PRO A 721 2.12 -10.54 26.18
CA PRO A 721 2.30 -9.75 27.41
C PRO A 721 2.89 -10.58 28.57
N ASN A 722 2.85 -11.91 28.48
CA ASN A 722 3.41 -12.83 29.46
C ASN A 722 4.81 -13.33 29.10
N ASP A 723 5.41 -12.82 28.01
CA ASP A 723 6.81 -13.11 27.69
C ASP A 723 7.72 -12.48 28.74
N THR A 724 7.90 -13.20 29.84
CA THR A 724 9.04 -13.04 30.71
C THR A 724 10.16 -13.82 30.05
N TRP A 725 11.00 -13.18 29.24
CA TRP A 725 12.21 -13.80 28.72
C TRP A 725 13.23 -14.00 29.85
N ALA A 726 12.86 -14.82 30.83
CA ALA A 726 13.67 -15.25 31.94
C ALA A 726 14.44 -16.51 31.52
N ALA A 727 15.70 -16.60 31.95
CA ALA A 727 16.61 -17.70 31.67
C ALA A 727 15.95 -19.08 31.84
N ALA A 728 15.60 -19.72 30.72
CA ALA A 728 15.29 -21.14 30.67
C ALA A 728 16.50 -21.93 30.16
N GLU A 729 16.52 -23.20 30.56
CA GLU A 729 17.65 -24.13 30.56
C GLU A 729 18.40 -24.26 29.22
N ALA A 730 19.68 -24.62 29.32
CA ALA A 730 20.68 -24.68 28.26
C ALA A 730 20.14 -25.08 26.86
N GLY A 731 20.14 -24.12 25.92
CA GLY A 731 19.93 -24.39 24.48
C GLY A 731 18.97 -23.45 23.75
N GLN A 732 18.24 -22.59 24.44
CA GLN A 732 17.43 -21.53 23.84
C GLN A 732 18.06 -20.16 24.08
N TYR A 733 18.01 -19.28 23.08
CA TYR A 733 18.34 -17.87 23.29
C TYR A 733 17.26 -17.27 24.21
N THR A 734 17.64 -17.05 25.46
CA THR A 734 16.83 -16.30 26.42
C THR A 734 17.28 -14.84 26.31
N GLY A 735 16.48 -14.00 25.64
CA GLY A 735 16.76 -12.58 25.44
C GLY A 735 16.95 -11.79 26.74
N PRO A 736 17.27 -10.49 26.66
CA PRO A 736 17.57 -9.66 27.83
C PRO A 736 16.39 -9.53 28.81
N LEU A 737 16.74 -9.35 30.09
CA LEU A 737 15.85 -9.13 31.22
C LEU A 737 15.05 -7.82 31.09
N ASN A 738 13.72 -7.95 31.24
CA ASN A 738 12.72 -6.89 31.47
C ASN A 738 12.16 -6.21 30.20
N SER A 739 10.83 -6.00 30.23
CA SER A 739 10.04 -4.93 29.60
C SER A 739 9.60 -4.91 28.13
N ALA A 740 9.94 -5.84 27.23
CA ALA A 740 9.36 -5.78 25.87
C ALA A 740 7.86 -6.17 25.89
N LYS A 741 6.97 -5.18 26.09
CA LYS A 741 5.50 -5.35 26.08
C LYS A 741 4.90 -5.29 24.67
N ASN A 742 5.58 -4.64 23.73
CA ASN A 742 5.09 -4.37 22.38
C ASN A 742 6.18 -4.75 21.37
N TYR A 743 5.94 -5.78 20.55
CA TYR A 743 6.82 -6.18 19.45
C TYR A 743 5.98 -6.89 18.38
N LEU A 744 6.49 -6.98 17.16
CA LEU A 744 5.86 -7.76 16.09
C LEU A 744 6.37 -9.20 16.16
N GLY A 745 5.49 -10.14 16.53
CA GLY A 745 5.76 -11.56 16.41
C GLY A 745 5.66 -12.00 14.95
N TYR A 746 6.54 -12.90 14.51
CA TYR A 746 6.42 -13.52 13.20
C TYR A 746 6.83 -14.99 13.18
N SER A 747 6.25 -15.72 12.24
CA SER A 747 6.71 -17.07 11.89
C SER A 747 6.48 -17.32 10.40
N ALA A 748 7.24 -18.25 9.82
CA ALA A 748 7.10 -18.57 8.41
C ALA A 748 7.43 -20.03 8.14
N ALA A 749 6.91 -20.56 7.04
CA ALA A 749 7.25 -21.88 6.53
C ALA A 749 7.36 -21.81 5.00
N ALA A 750 8.41 -22.39 4.46
CA ALA A 750 8.63 -22.51 3.03
C ALA A 750 8.91 -23.97 2.68
N ARG A 751 8.24 -24.46 1.64
CA ARG A 751 8.59 -25.71 0.96
C ARG A 751 9.07 -25.36 -0.44
N PHE A 752 10.36 -25.59 -0.70
CA PHE A 752 10.95 -25.36 -2.01
C PHE A 752 10.67 -26.53 -2.95
N GLY A 753 10.32 -26.20 -4.19
CA GLY A 753 10.13 -27.16 -5.27
C GLY A 753 9.96 -26.44 -6.61
N SER A 754 10.11 -27.17 -7.72
CA SER A 754 9.97 -26.56 -9.04
C SER A 754 8.50 -26.41 -9.45
N LEU A 755 8.13 -25.22 -9.93
CA LEU A 755 6.80 -24.98 -10.51
C LEU A 755 6.65 -25.55 -11.94
N ASN A 756 7.75 -26.02 -12.56
CA ASN A 756 7.76 -26.52 -13.95
C ASN A 756 6.91 -27.77 -14.19
N ASN A 757 6.71 -28.60 -13.16
CA ASN A 757 5.97 -29.87 -13.26
C ASN A 757 4.64 -29.85 -12.47
N VAL A 758 4.39 -28.79 -11.69
CA VAL A 758 3.30 -28.73 -10.71
C VAL A 758 2.03 -28.12 -11.31
N LEU A 759 2.15 -27.34 -12.38
CA LEU A 759 1.05 -26.89 -13.23
C LEU A 759 0.86 -27.88 -14.39
N GLY A 760 0.65 -29.15 -14.04
CA GLY A 760 0.69 -30.26 -14.97
C GLY A 760 -0.24 -30.05 -16.17
N ASN A 761 0.30 -30.03 -17.38
CA ASN A 761 -0.43 -30.29 -18.63
C ASN A 761 -1.73 -29.48 -18.90
N GLU A 762 -1.96 -28.38 -18.19
CA GLU A 762 -3.02 -27.40 -18.44
C GLU A 762 -2.55 -26.50 -19.60
N GLY A 763 -2.68 -26.98 -20.83
CA GLY A 763 -2.35 -26.23 -22.06
C GLY A 763 -3.25 -25.01 -22.32
N THR A 764 -3.76 -24.37 -21.27
CA THR A 764 -4.71 -23.25 -21.30
C THR A 764 -4.68 -22.40 -20.01
N GLU A 765 -4.08 -22.87 -18.91
CA GLU A 765 -3.86 -22.08 -17.69
C GLU A 765 -2.41 -21.59 -17.65
N GLY A 766 -2.20 -20.30 -17.91
CA GLY A 766 -0.87 -19.69 -17.99
C GLY A 766 -0.11 -19.84 -16.67
N GLY A 767 0.94 -20.65 -16.66
CA GLY A 767 1.72 -20.86 -15.45
C GLY A 767 2.66 -19.71 -15.09
N ILE A 768 3.09 -19.69 -13.83
CA ILE A 768 4.09 -18.76 -13.29
C ILE A 768 5.45 -18.87 -14.03
N GLY A 769 5.65 -19.97 -14.77
CA GLY A 769 6.73 -20.27 -15.74
C GLY A 769 8.14 -20.30 -15.14
N ASN A 770 9.05 -21.13 -15.66
CA ASN A 770 10.49 -21.03 -15.38
C ASN A 770 11.31 -21.64 -16.55
N PRO A 771 11.86 -20.83 -17.47
CA PRO A 771 12.63 -21.35 -18.61
C PRO A 771 14.05 -21.78 -18.23
N ASN A 772 14.57 -21.37 -17.07
CA ASN A 772 15.95 -21.65 -16.67
C ASN A 772 16.15 -23.11 -16.22
N GLY A 773 15.07 -23.88 -16.03
CA GLY A 773 15.12 -25.30 -15.66
C GLY A 773 15.71 -25.58 -14.26
N TYR A 774 16.16 -24.55 -13.54
CA TYR A 774 16.87 -24.64 -12.26
C TYR A 774 15.97 -24.54 -11.02
N GLY A 775 14.64 -24.49 -11.19
CA GLY A 775 13.68 -24.36 -10.08
C GLY A 775 14.00 -23.17 -9.18
N ALA A 776 13.98 -23.39 -7.87
CA ALA A 776 14.50 -22.41 -6.91
C ALA A 776 16.04 -22.38 -6.94
N TYR A 777 16.63 -21.18 -6.98
CA TYR A 777 18.07 -20.99 -6.99
C TYR A 777 18.52 -19.66 -6.37
N LEU A 778 19.80 -19.59 -5.98
CA LEU A 778 20.54 -18.37 -5.66
C LEU A 778 21.82 -18.36 -6.48
N SER A 779 22.10 -17.26 -7.17
CA SER A 779 23.30 -17.09 -7.97
C SER A 779 24.01 -15.77 -7.69
N LEU A 780 25.34 -15.84 -7.72
CA LEU A 780 26.27 -14.73 -7.49
C LEU A 780 27.31 -14.72 -8.60
N GLY A 781 27.42 -13.61 -9.32
CA GLY A 781 28.36 -13.44 -10.43
C GLY A 781 29.20 -12.17 -10.29
N GLU A 782 30.35 -12.14 -10.97
CA GLU A 782 31.16 -10.93 -11.07
C GLU A 782 30.65 -10.06 -12.24
N PRO A 783 30.43 -8.74 -12.06
CA PRO A 783 29.93 -7.88 -13.14
C PRO A 783 30.79 -7.92 -14.41
N GLY A 784 32.11 -7.98 -14.27
CA GLY A 784 33.05 -8.04 -15.40
C GLY A 784 33.19 -9.43 -16.05
N ARG A 785 32.62 -10.48 -15.45
CA ARG A 785 32.64 -11.88 -15.92
C ARG A 785 31.33 -12.59 -15.54
N PRO A 786 30.20 -12.22 -16.15
CA PRO A 786 28.90 -12.78 -15.80
C PRO A 786 28.78 -14.28 -16.08
N ASP A 787 29.67 -14.84 -16.90
CA ASP A 787 29.79 -16.28 -17.17
C ASP A 787 30.39 -17.07 -15.99
N VAL A 788 31.17 -16.42 -15.12
CA VAL A 788 31.72 -17.01 -13.90
C VAL A 788 30.75 -16.80 -12.75
N VAL A 789 29.63 -17.52 -12.82
CA VAL A 789 28.57 -17.47 -11.81
C VAL A 789 28.66 -18.67 -10.86
N TRP A 790 28.57 -18.43 -9.57
CA TRP A 790 28.35 -19.47 -8.59
C TRP A 790 26.86 -19.58 -8.29
N ARG A 791 26.32 -20.80 -8.27
CA ARG A 791 24.87 -21.02 -8.11
C ARG A 791 24.56 -22.16 -7.15
N PHE A 792 23.66 -21.91 -6.20
CA PHE A 792 22.86 -22.94 -5.55
C PHE A 792 21.59 -23.13 -6.36
N ALA A 793 21.48 -24.21 -7.13
CA ALA A 793 20.36 -24.47 -8.02
C ALA A 793 19.50 -25.66 -7.56
N ASN A 794 18.29 -25.78 -8.09
CA ASN A 794 17.35 -26.86 -7.77
C ASN A 794 17.19 -27.02 -6.25
N VAL A 795 16.98 -25.90 -5.56
CA VAL A 795 16.73 -25.89 -4.12
C VAL A 795 15.40 -26.58 -3.87
N GLU A 796 15.40 -27.56 -2.97
CA GLU A 796 14.23 -28.36 -2.59
C GLU A 796 14.21 -28.60 -1.09
N GLY A 797 13.02 -28.87 -0.55
CA GLY A 797 12.83 -29.25 0.85
C GLY A 797 12.31 -28.11 1.72
N ASP A 798 12.36 -28.30 3.03
CA ASP A 798 11.60 -27.48 3.97
C ASP A 798 12.50 -26.55 4.81
N ILE A 799 12.11 -25.28 4.93
CA ILE A 799 12.65 -24.31 5.89
C ILE A 799 11.49 -23.66 6.63
N ALA A 800 11.65 -23.40 7.93
CA ALA A 800 10.70 -22.64 8.72
C ALA A 800 11.40 -21.65 9.65
N PHE A 801 10.68 -20.60 10.01
CA PHE A 801 11.04 -19.61 11.00
C PHE A 801 10.02 -19.67 12.13
N ASP A 802 10.50 -19.79 13.36
CA ASP A 802 9.67 -19.94 14.54
C ASP A 802 10.16 -19.07 15.69
N ASN A 803 9.24 -18.63 16.56
CA ASN A 803 9.47 -17.66 17.62
C ASN A 803 10.22 -16.41 17.11
N GLY A 804 9.76 -15.86 15.99
CA GLY A 804 10.32 -14.66 15.39
C GLY A 804 9.83 -13.40 16.09
N ILE A 805 10.72 -12.44 16.31
CA ILE A 805 10.42 -11.12 16.86
C ILE A 805 11.07 -10.02 16.04
N ILE A 806 10.37 -8.90 15.90
CA ILE A 806 10.89 -7.62 15.46
C ILE A 806 10.51 -6.59 16.52
N ASP A 807 11.51 -5.98 17.15
CA ASP A 807 11.38 -5.19 18.38
C ASP A 807 12.22 -3.91 18.27
N ILE A 808 11.65 -2.76 18.65
CA ILE A 808 12.35 -1.46 18.64
C ILE A 808 12.44 -0.95 20.06
N ARG A 809 13.60 -1.01 20.68
CA ARG A 809 13.76 -0.66 22.09
C ARG A 809 14.12 0.78 22.29
N ALA A 810 13.52 1.39 23.31
CA ALA A 810 13.91 2.69 23.83
C ALA A 810 15.26 2.63 24.58
N ASP A 811 15.86 3.79 24.83
CA ASP A 811 17.22 3.89 25.38
C ASP A 811 17.40 3.37 26.81
N ASP A 812 16.36 3.48 27.63
CA ASP A 812 16.36 3.09 29.04
C ASP A 812 15.91 1.64 29.26
N GLU A 813 15.36 0.97 28.24
CA GLU A 813 14.84 -0.41 28.37
C GLU A 813 15.95 -1.42 28.63
N ASP A 814 17.05 -1.32 27.89
CA ASP A 814 18.20 -2.20 28.08
C ASP A 814 19.25 -1.63 29.07
N GLY A 815 19.01 -0.42 29.60
CA GLY A 815 19.88 0.24 30.58
C GLY A 815 21.24 0.69 30.06
N ASP A 816 21.46 0.70 28.74
CA ASP A 816 22.70 1.16 28.09
C ASP A 816 22.56 2.53 27.39
N GLY A 817 21.39 3.15 27.48
CA GLY A 817 21.14 4.51 26.99
C GLY A 817 21.12 4.62 25.47
N LYS A 818 20.83 3.51 24.75
CA LYS A 818 20.80 3.46 23.28
C LYS A 818 19.56 2.76 22.75
N PRO A 819 18.85 3.36 21.78
CA PRO A 819 17.76 2.69 21.10
C PRO A 819 18.29 1.58 20.20
N LYS A 820 17.50 0.52 20.00
CA LYS A 820 17.91 -0.66 19.23
C LYS A 820 16.78 -1.19 18.37
N LEU A 821 17.12 -1.70 17.19
CA LEU A 821 16.25 -2.60 16.43
C LEU A 821 16.77 -4.03 16.62
N ILE A 822 15.91 -4.93 17.08
CA ILE A 822 16.21 -6.34 17.28
C ILE A 822 15.33 -7.16 16.34
N ILE A 823 15.96 -8.05 15.58
CA ILE A 823 15.30 -9.09 14.79
C ILE A 823 15.87 -10.42 15.22
N ALA A 824 15.05 -11.31 15.77
CA ALA A 824 15.50 -12.61 16.24
C ALA A 824 14.51 -13.72 15.92
N ASN A 825 15.00 -14.93 15.65
CA ASN A 825 14.17 -16.09 15.33
C ASN A 825 14.94 -17.41 15.45
N ASN A 826 14.19 -18.52 15.47
CA ASN A 826 14.72 -19.86 15.20
C ASN A 826 14.49 -20.20 13.73
N MET A 827 15.55 -20.48 12.98
CA MET A 827 15.47 -21.06 11.64
C MET A 827 15.57 -22.59 11.76
N LEU A 828 14.53 -23.28 11.31
CA LEU A 828 14.40 -24.74 11.29
C LEU A 828 14.55 -25.21 9.85
N ILE A 829 15.38 -26.22 9.61
CA ILE A 829 15.69 -26.73 8.27
C ILE A 829 15.47 -28.24 8.26
N GLY A 830 14.89 -28.76 7.18
CA GLY A 830 14.65 -30.18 7.00
C GLY A 830 13.61 -30.73 7.98
N ARG A 831 13.90 -31.87 8.61
CA ARG A 831 12.99 -32.51 9.57
C ARG A 831 12.61 -31.63 10.76
N ALA A 832 13.49 -30.71 11.16
CA ALA A 832 13.20 -29.76 12.24
C ALA A 832 12.03 -28.81 11.89
N ALA A 833 11.83 -28.51 10.60
CA ALA A 833 10.76 -27.63 10.13
C ALA A 833 9.38 -28.31 10.09
N ALA A 834 9.30 -29.63 10.28
CA ALA A 834 8.08 -30.42 10.05
C ALA A 834 6.84 -29.89 10.77
N GLY A 835 6.98 -29.50 12.05
CA GLY A 835 5.88 -28.97 12.84
C GLY A 835 5.31 -27.68 12.25
N ARG A 836 6.17 -26.68 12.04
CA ARG A 836 5.75 -25.37 11.53
C ARG A 836 5.25 -25.41 10.08
N VAL A 837 5.81 -26.29 9.24
CA VAL A 837 5.33 -26.53 7.86
C VAL A 837 3.95 -27.18 7.87
N THR A 838 3.72 -28.18 8.72
CA THR A 838 2.40 -28.81 8.88
C THR A 838 1.35 -27.78 9.31
N GLU A 839 1.71 -26.92 10.25
CA GLU A 839 0.82 -25.91 10.80
C GLU A 839 0.52 -24.79 9.79
N GLY A 840 1.53 -24.32 9.06
CA GLY A 840 1.42 -23.22 8.09
C GLY A 840 0.61 -23.57 6.84
N PHE A 841 0.68 -24.83 6.40
CA PHE A 841 -0.09 -25.33 5.26
C PHE A 841 -1.29 -26.18 5.68
N SER A 842 -1.78 -26.02 6.92
CA SER A 842 -2.98 -26.73 7.38
C SER A 842 -4.17 -26.40 6.47
N GLY A 843 -4.83 -27.44 5.94
CA GLY A 843 -5.92 -27.30 4.97
C GLY A 843 -5.48 -27.09 3.52
N LEU A 844 -4.17 -27.06 3.21
CA LEU A 844 -3.63 -26.93 1.86
C LEU A 844 -2.83 -28.18 1.45
N ASP A 845 -3.07 -28.69 0.25
CA ASP A 845 -2.29 -29.75 -0.36
C ASP A 845 -1.02 -29.20 -1.03
N VAL A 846 0.07 -29.25 -0.26
CA VAL A 846 1.44 -28.96 -0.72
C VAL A 846 2.25 -30.24 -0.95
N SER A 847 1.58 -31.39 -1.15
CA SER A 847 2.23 -32.68 -1.44
C SER A 847 2.72 -32.79 -2.88
N ARG A 848 2.26 -31.93 -3.78
CA ARG A 848 2.70 -31.86 -5.18
C ARG A 848 4.18 -31.53 -5.39
N TYR A 849 4.84 -30.95 -4.38
CA TYR A 849 6.29 -30.75 -4.38
C TYR A 849 7.05 -31.99 -3.89
N ASN A 850 6.37 -33.13 -3.67
CA ASN A 850 7.02 -34.37 -3.29
C ASN A 850 7.63 -35.05 -4.53
N ASN A 851 8.96 -35.14 -4.56
CA ASN A 851 9.71 -35.89 -5.57
C ASN A 851 9.55 -37.43 -5.41
N GLY A 852 8.33 -37.95 -5.58
CA GLY A 852 8.03 -39.39 -5.62
C GLY A 852 8.25 -40.17 -4.31
N GLY A 853 8.47 -39.48 -3.19
CA GLY A 853 8.59 -40.05 -1.84
C GLY A 853 7.30 -39.99 -1.03
N PRO A 854 7.23 -40.65 0.16
CA PRO A 854 6.08 -40.54 1.05
C PRO A 854 5.81 -39.07 1.47
N VAL A 855 4.54 -38.73 1.65
CA VAL A 855 4.00 -37.39 1.95
C VAL A 855 4.35 -36.93 3.38
N SER A 856 5.64 -36.85 3.72
CA SER A 856 6.08 -36.41 5.04
C SER A 856 6.52 -34.96 5.00
N MET A 857 5.91 -34.13 5.86
CA MET A 857 6.42 -32.80 6.20
C MET A 857 7.81 -32.93 6.86
N GLY A 858 8.69 -31.94 6.66
CA GLY A 858 10.08 -31.96 7.12
C GLY A 858 11.04 -32.63 6.14
N GLN A 859 10.93 -32.33 4.85
CA GLN A 859 11.81 -32.87 3.81
C GLN A 859 13.23 -32.33 3.92
N ASP A 860 14.22 -33.21 3.77
CA ASP A 860 15.64 -32.82 3.73
C ASP A 860 15.84 -31.65 2.74
N PHE A 861 16.52 -30.60 3.20
CA PHE A 861 16.86 -29.46 2.35
C PHE A 861 18.00 -29.84 1.41
N LYS A 862 17.83 -29.64 0.10
CA LYS A 862 18.79 -30.05 -0.93
C LYS A 862 19.04 -28.90 -1.91
N ALA A 863 20.27 -28.79 -2.40
CA ALA A 863 20.63 -27.86 -3.45
C ALA A 863 21.83 -28.37 -4.26
N ASN A 864 21.83 -28.16 -5.57
CA ASN A 864 22.98 -28.40 -6.42
C ASN A 864 23.94 -27.20 -6.34
N LEU A 865 25.22 -27.49 -6.13
CA LEU A 865 26.30 -26.50 -6.18
C LEU A 865 26.84 -26.45 -7.59
N MET A 866 26.81 -25.29 -8.23
CA MET A 866 27.24 -25.10 -9.62
C MET A 866 28.26 -23.95 -9.75
N LEU A 867 29.14 -24.08 -10.73
CA LEU A 867 30.03 -23.02 -11.20
C LEU A 867 29.89 -22.91 -12.72
N GLY A 868 29.34 -21.80 -13.19
CA GLY A 868 28.76 -21.68 -14.53
C GLY A 868 27.67 -22.74 -14.73
N GLU A 869 27.71 -23.42 -15.87
CA GLU A 869 26.78 -24.51 -16.21
C GLU A 869 27.19 -25.88 -15.61
N ASN A 870 28.33 -25.96 -14.93
CA ASN A 870 28.84 -27.24 -14.41
C ASN A 870 28.37 -27.48 -12.98
N THR A 871 27.83 -28.68 -12.71
CA THR A 871 27.48 -29.12 -11.35
C THR A 871 28.70 -29.69 -10.64
N LEU A 872 29.04 -29.10 -9.49
CA LEU A 872 30.14 -29.51 -8.60
C LEU A 872 29.70 -30.63 -7.64
N GLY A 873 28.43 -30.65 -7.24
CA GLY A 873 27.86 -31.65 -6.34
C GLY A 873 26.51 -31.21 -5.77
N THR A 874 25.98 -31.96 -4.81
CA THR A 874 24.71 -31.66 -4.13
C THR A 874 24.95 -31.52 -2.62
N ALA A 875 24.49 -30.40 -2.04
CA ALA A 875 24.42 -30.19 -0.60
C ALA A 875 23.09 -30.75 -0.08
N VAL A 876 23.13 -31.44 1.08
CA VAL A 876 21.94 -32.00 1.74
C VAL A 876 22.00 -31.69 3.23
N ILE A 877 20.93 -31.10 3.77
CA ILE A 877 20.74 -30.82 5.21
C ILE A 877 19.48 -31.57 5.67
N PRO A 878 19.62 -32.76 6.28
CA PRO A 878 18.46 -33.54 6.71
C PRO A 878 17.68 -32.89 7.85
N SER A 879 18.38 -32.21 8.76
CA SER A 879 17.79 -31.50 9.88
C SER A 879 18.79 -30.49 10.44
N ALA A 880 18.37 -29.25 10.67
CA ALA A 880 19.15 -28.28 11.42
C ALA A 880 18.24 -27.27 12.15
N THR A 881 18.75 -26.72 13.24
CA THR A 881 18.16 -25.59 13.96
C THR A 881 19.24 -24.54 14.12
N VAL A 882 18.98 -23.34 13.63
CA VAL A 882 19.89 -22.20 13.66
C VAL A 882 19.19 -21.06 14.38
N TYR A 883 19.85 -20.53 15.41
CA TYR A 883 19.38 -19.36 16.14
C TYR A 883 19.98 -18.12 15.49
N SER A 884 19.13 -17.17 15.12
CA SER A 884 19.56 -15.90 14.51
C SER A 884 19.07 -14.73 15.35
N SER A 885 19.95 -13.76 15.58
CA SER A 885 19.62 -12.47 16.19
C SER A 885 20.49 -11.40 15.57
N ILE A 886 19.87 -10.34 15.07
CA ILE A 886 20.51 -9.14 14.56
C ILE A 886 20.07 -7.99 15.46
N THR A 887 21.03 -7.23 15.98
CA THR A 887 20.78 -6.04 16.78
C THR A 887 21.48 -4.85 16.12
N LEU A 888 20.68 -3.87 15.68
CA LEU A 888 21.18 -2.60 15.18
C LEU A 888 21.12 -1.58 16.31
N THR A 889 22.23 -0.90 16.58
CA THR A 889 22.34 0.11 17.64
C THR A 889 22.85 1.41 17.06
N THR A 890 22.38 2.56 17.55
CA THR A 890 22.91 3.85 17.12
C THR A 890 24.41 3.98 17.47
N PRO A 891 25.24 4.60 16.60
CA PRO A 891 26.63 4.88 16.89
C PRO A 891 26.79 5.70 18.18
N THR A 892 27.89 5.52 18.90
CA THR A 892 28.18 6.36 20.06
C THR A 892 28.56 7.76 19.54
N PRO A 893 27.95 8.86 20.04
CA PRO A 893 28.36 10.20 19.64
C PRO A 893 29.88 10.38 19.83
N GLY A 894 30.60 10.68 18.76
CA GLY A 894 32.06 10.89 18.76
C GLY A 894 32.93 9.71 18.33
N SER A 895 32.36 8.53 18.04
CA SER A 895 33.08 7.50 17.26
C SER A 895 32.85 7.77 15.78
N GLY A 896 33.72 8.58 15.16
CA GLY A 896 33.71 8.72 13.71
C GLY A 896 33.85 7.37 13.03
N LEU A 897 33.03 7.13 12.00
CA LEU A 897 33.39 6.21 10.92
C LEU A 897 34.34 6.92 9.97
#